data_AF-A0A7X7BAQ0-F1
#
_entry.id   AF-A0A7X7BAQ0-F1
#
_cell.length_a   1.000
_cell.length_b   1.000
_cell.length_c   1.000
_cell.angle_alpha   90.00
_cell.angle_beta   90.00
_cell.angle_gamma   90.00
#
_symmetry.space_group_name_H-M   'P 1'
#
loop_
_entity.id
_entity.type
_entity.pdbx_description
1 polymer ?
#
loop_
_entity_poly.entity_id
_entity_poly.type
_entity_poly.pdbx_seq_one_letter_code
_entity_poly.pdbx_strand_id
1 'polypeptide(L)'
;THRPAGYPADWNGYTNTSYTISTNAAAQPGHAAALRQALQAVPVLALTASVGDLFGTEGVYANPTVDGFERGVSAEWLTNGVGQVQIDAALRVQGGASRIFSNTPKKSLRLLFKDAYGPGRLEAPVLAEGGTPLADFNTLILRAEYNNAWTHNDGAQRLRGSNMRDQWIRNTQVAMSGLGARGNHVHLFFNGLYWGLYNVSERPDAAFAASRLGGEREDFDAMTPDGIRDGDNVAWNAMHALAKAGVSTRDGFEAIVRYLAIDPLIDYMLINFYGGNGDWPHHNWNAVRRREPGAGYLFFCWDSERTLESLSDNRTGVTHTSGPAYLHTALCTNAEYRLRFADRAHRCLFNDGALTPSNAAASYAALAAQVEPAVYGEAARWGAYRRDVTPGGAIPRYGTNEWAAERARLLSDYFPARTGVFVNQLRAAGLYPALAAPSFTPHGGTLAYGAEVGVSAAQGTVYVTVDGSDPRVAFSGAVADTAVACGAGVTVTNAGVIKARVLAQGVWSALCEASFSLIYPEPVFLPAGDGAWQVATNWQGHLVPDGAGTQVRIPAAATDRNIVVQQAVTVGRLTFEQDGASVTRLRDAAAGYAVHLDGGAEGNACIRVCGSGTGWAEFAVGSGCVLHTPLELDVANLGGNGEYGALRLREAWSGPGGLIKRGAGMASLTGDGKTFTGAVEVEEGVLSMTAPAAPAQAAGVRVQPGGQVRMTSGSSGGVPRVYALGGTVTVEGLGRDAALPEGAGLGKSGALRYDPGAPGNQAMLDSPLRLVGAAGVHVEGTGNTLLLAGTLEGGSRLVKSGAGTLMLPSGTALTAAVEVANGTLTFAGSAALGALGGAGAVRIEGGNVITVPAAGGVVIEAVLQQAGDDARVNGVLRTAAISGALGGLRLYVSGSGTTFRGALFAPLDAGLAAAVRAAPQAVYVLDAVGEHLFGGMRWRLAGDAQVVTVPVRVAWSGPEEEGRVVEVRFGAAPASYRAWREQAFATPEACDDEAVAGPWAAPAGDGIANLTRYALGMGWETPAALRYPRCEETVEGWAYRFPYDPGRDDVTCVVEASATLSDWSAAQRLFDSRLDLPARLDGGWLILRDPVPAPQRFYRLRLEWDGP
;
A
#
# COMPACT_ATOMS: atom_id res chain seq x y z
N THR A 1 -13.72 70.63 -10.96
CA THR A 1 -13.67 69.70 -12.11
C THR A 1 -12.28 69.80 -12.75
N HIS A 2 -11.43 68.78 -12.56
CA HIS A 2 -10.15 68.74 -13.29
C HIS A 2 -10.41 68.16 -14.68
N ARG A 3 -10.25 69.01 -15.69
CA ARG A 3 -10.37 68.65 -17.10
C ARG A 3 -8.95 68.50 -17.67
N PRO A 4 -8.56 67.33 -18.19
CA PRO A 4 -7.26 67.18 -18.83
C PRO A 4 -7.11 68.09 -20.06
N ALA A 5 -5.88 68.47 -20.39
CA ALA A 5 -5.60 69.26 -21.58
C ALA A 5 -6.08 68.53 -22.85
N GLY A 6 -6.74 69.27 -23.76
CA GLY A 6 -7.30 68.71 -25.00
C GLY A 6 -8.68 68.08 -24.89
N TYR A 7 -9.25 67.95 -23.68
CA TYR A 7 -10.62 67.42 -23.49
C TYR A 7 -11.68 68.54 -23.51
N PRO A 8 -12.89 68.27 -24.02
CA PRO A 8 -13.96 69.27 -24.09
C PRO A 8 -14.50 69.65 -22.70
N ALA A 9 -15.11 70.84 -22.60
CA ALA A 9 -15.69 71.34 -21.34
C ALA A 9 -16.96 70.58 -20.94
N ASP A 10 -17.76 70.21 -21.93
CA ASP A 10 -19.02 69.51 -21.81
C ASP A 10 -19.01 68.25 -22.70
N TRP A 11 -19.99 67.38 -22.48
CA TRP A 11 -20.27 66.24 -23.35
C TRP A 11 -21.49 66.56 -24.21
N ASN A 12 -21.25 67.28 -25.31
CA ASN A 12 -22.27 67.76 -26.24
C ASN A 12 -23.44 68.48 -25.54
N GLY A 13 -23.09 69.52 -24.77
CA GLY A 13 -24.04 70.34 -24.01
C GLY A 13 -24.36 69.85 -22.60
N TYR A 14 -23.91 68.65 -22.20
CA TYR A 14 -23.98 68.23 -20.80
C TYR A 14 -22.81 68.79 -19.98
N THR A 15 -23.09 69.72 -19.07
CA THR A 15 -22.06 70.48 -18.34
C THR A 15 -21.58 69.86 -17.03
N ASN A 16 -22.30 68.88 -16.47
CA ASN A 16 -21.91 68.18 -15.25
C ASN A 16 -20.89 67.07 -15.54
N THR A 17 -19.86 67.38 -16.33
CA THR A 17 -18.83 66.41 -16.74
C THR A 17 -17.86 66.12 -15.61
N SER A 18 -17.35 64.89 -15.58
CA SER A 18 -16.26 64.49 -14.69
C SER A 18 -15.32 63.57 -15.44
N TYR A 19 -14.07 64.00 -15.62
CA TYR A 19 -13.01 63.25 -16.31
C TYR A 19 -12.03 62.56 -15.36
N THR A 20 -12.00 62.96 -14.08
CA THR A 20 -11.01 62.51 -13.12
C THR A 20 -11.67 62.03 -11.83
N ILE A 21 -10.89 61.33 -11.00
CA ILE A 21 -11.22 61.10 -9.59
C ILE A 21 -11.41 62.46 -8.90
N SER A 22 -12.41 62.58 -8.02
CA SER A 22 -12.67 63.80 -7.25
C SER A 22 -11.46 64.15 -6.37
N THR A 23 -11.10 65.44 -6.27
CA THR A 23 -10.03 65.90 -5.38
C THR A 23 -10.30 65.53 -3.92
N ASN A 24 -11.57 65.55 -3.50
CA ASN A 24 -12.00 65.16 -2.16
C ASN A 24 -11.81 63.65 -1.91
N ALA A 25 -11.92 62.84 -2.96
CA ALA A 25 -11.65 61.41 -2.89
C ALA A 25 -10.14 61.13 -2.89
N ALA A 26 -9.38 61.85 -3.71
CA ALA A 26 -7.93 61.73 -3.80
C ALA A 26 -7.19 62.20 -2.53
N ALA A 27 -7.77 63.15 -1.80
CA ALA A 27 -7.21 63.69 -0.55
C ALA A 27 -7.42 62.78 0.68
N GLN A 28 -8.11 61.64 0.55
CA GLN A 28 -8.31 60.72 1.66
C GLN A 28 -6.98 60.04 2.07
N PRO A 29 -6.70 59.89 3.38
CA PRO A 29 -5.53 59.15 3.84
C PRO A 29 -5.47 57.74 3.23
N GLY A 30 -4.30 57.32 2.75
CA GLY A 30 -4.09 55.99 2.16
C GLY A 30 -4.67 55.79 0.75
N HIS A 31 -5.24 56.84 0.11
CA HIS A 31 -5.91 56.72 -1.20
C HIS A 31 -5.07 56.03 -2.27
N ALA A 32 -3.81 56.44 -2.45
CA ALA A 32 -2.94 55.89 -3.49
C ALA A 32 -2.69 54.39 -3.31
N ALA A 33 -2.52 53.92 -2.05
CA ALA A 33 -2.33 52.51 -1.74
C ALA A 33 -3.62 51.71 -1.98
N ALA A 34 -4.75 52.20 -1.49
CA ALA A 34 -6.05 51.55 -1.65
C ALA A 34 -6.48 51.46 -3.13
N LEU A 35 -6.26 52.53 -3.92
CA LEU A 35 -6.55 52.54 -5.35
C LEU A 35 -5.64 51.56 -6.11
N ARG A 36 -4.35 51.50 -5.76
CA ARG A 36 -3.43 50.52 -6.38
C ARG A 36 -3.87 49.09 -6.10
N GLN A 37 -4.22 48.79 -4.86
CA GLN A 37 -4.74 47.47 -4.48
C GLN A 37 -6.03 47.14 -5.25
N ALA A 38 -6.94 48.10 -5.37
CA ALA A 38 -8.18 47.91 -6.10
C ALA A 38 -7.95 47.63 -7.59
N LEU A 39 -7.04 48.36 -8.23
CA LEU A 39 -6.71 48.17 -9.65
C LEU A 39 -6.05 46.82 -9.95
N GLN A 40 -5.46 46.16 -8.94
CA GLN A 40 -4.87 44.83 -9.06
C GLN A 40 -5.87 43.69 -8.79
N ALA A 41 -7.09 44.02 -8.33
CA ALA A 41 -8.06 43.03 -7.89
C ALA A 41 -8.84 42.34 -9.01
N VAL A 42 -9.04 43.05 -10.13
CA VAL A 42 -9.72 42.55 -11.32
C VAL A 42 -8.99 43.05 -12.57
N PRO A 43 -9.15 42.42 -13.73
CA PRO A 43 -8.47 42.83 -14.96
C PRO A 43 -8.73 44.30 -15.31
N VAL A 44 -7.77 44.91 -15.98
CA VAL A 44 -7.91 46.27 -16.52
C VAL A 44 -8.25 46.17 -18.00
N LEU A 45 -9.28 46.89 -18.44
CA LEU A 45 -9.58 47.10 -19.85
C LEU A 45 -9.29 48.56 -20.19
N ALA A 46 -8.26 48.80 -20.99
CA ALA A 46 -7.92 50.11 -21.51
C ALA A 46 -8.48 50.28 -22.92
N LEU A 47 -9.28 51.33 -23.12
CA LEU A 47 -9.84 51.73 -24.40
C LEU A 47 -9.18 53.02 -24.86
N THR A 48 -8.55 52.98 -26.03
CA THR A 48 -7.80 54.11 -26.60
C THR A 48 -8.39 54.51 -27.95
N ALA A 49 -8.77 55.78 -28.06
CA ALA A 49 -9.29 56.40 -29.29
C ALA A 49 -8.99 57.91 -29.29
N SER A 50 -9.25 58.60 -30.40
CA SER A 50 -9.08 60.07 -30.40
C SER A 50 -10.03 60.72 -29.39
N VAL A 51 -9.61 61.83 -28.76
CA VAL A 51 -10.48 62.56 -27.81
C VAL A 51 -11.77 63.03 -28.51
N GLY A 52 -11.70 63.36 -29.79
CA GLY A 52 -12.85 63.70 -30.62
C GLY A 52 -13.85 62.55 -30.76
N ASP A 53 -13.36 61.34 -31.01
CA ASP A 53 -14.18 60.13 -31.19
C ASP A 53 -14.81 59.60 -29.91
N LEU A 54 -14.27 59.95 -28.73
CA LEU A 54 -14.89 59.61 -27.45
C LEU A 54 -15.78 60.74 -26.93
N PHE A 55 -15.23 61.95 -26.82
CA PHE A 55 -15.85 63.03 -26.04
C PHE A 55 -16.18 64.29 -26.85
N GLY A 56 -15.74 64.39 -28.11
CA GLY A 56 -16.03 65.53 -28.99
C GLY A 56 -17.50 65.58 -29.43
N THR A 57 -17.85 66.57 -30.25
CA THR A 57 -19.22 66.73 -30.79
C THR A 57 -19.67 65.51 -31.61
N GLU A 58 -18.72 64.76 -32.18
CA GLU A 58 -18.94 63.53 -32.94
C GLU A 58 -18.48 62.28 -32.15
N GLY A 59 -18.31 62.39 -30.83
CA GLY A 59 -17.79 61.32 -29.99
C GLY A 59 -18.87 60.40 -29.45
N VAL A 60 -18.58 59.09 -29.32
CA VAL A 60 -19.58 58.09 -28.88
C VAL A 60 -20.08 58.34 -27.46
N TYR A 61 -19.22 58.80 -26.56
CA TYR A 61 -19.59 59.06 -25.17
C TYR A 61 -20.43 60.32 -25.04
N ALA A 62 -20.14 61.34 -25.86
CA ALA A 62 -20.86 62.62 -25.88
C ALA A 62 -22.22 62.55 -26.60
N ASN A 63 -22.42 61.55 -27.46
CA ASN A 63 -23.66 61.32 -28.19
C ASN A 63 -24.36 60.02 -27.75
N PRO A 64 -24.62 59.81 -26.45
CA PRO A 64 -25.03 58.51 -25.96
C PRO A 64 -26.40 58.08 -26.46
N THR A 65 -27.28 59.00 -26.88
CA THR A 65 -28.66 58.71 -27.32
C THR A 65 -28.80 58.50 -28.83
N VAL A 66 -27.73 58.68 -29.61
CA VAL A 66 -27.77 58.44 -31.06
C VAL A 66 -27.67 56.94 -31.33
N ASP A 67 -28.65 56.39 -32.03
CA ASP A 67 -28.65 54.97 -32.41
C ASP A 67 -27.68 54.70 -33.56
N GLY A 68 -27.06 53.53 -33.55
CA GLY A 68 -26.09 53.12 -34.57
C GLY A 68 -24.73 53.80 -34.48
N PHE A 69 -24.53 54.71 -33.52
CA PHE A 69 -23.36 55.58 -33.48
C PHE A 69 -22.12 54.84 -32.92
N GLU A 70 -21.16 54.57 -33.81
CA GLU A 70 -19.97 53.77 -33.54
C GLU A 70 -18.69 54.55 -33.87
N ARG A 71 -17.60 54.30 -33.14
CA ARG A 71 -16.25 54.79 -33.46
C ARG A 71 -15.23 53.69 -33.22
N GLY A 72 -14.14 53.71 -33.99
CA GLY A 72 -13.03 52.79 -33.79
C GLY A 72 -12.34 53.01 -32.45
N VAL A 73 -11.91 51.93 -31.81
CA VAL A 73 -11.19 51.94 -30.54
C VAL A 73 -10.15 50.81 -30.53
N SER A 74 -8.98 51.05 -29.96
CA SER A 74 -8.07 49.98 -29.54
C SER A 74 -8.45 49.54 -28.13
N ALA A 75 -8.66 48.24 -27.94
CA ALA A 75 -8.98 47.63 -26.65
C ALA A 75 -7.83 46.75 -26.16
N GLU A 76 -7.33 47.05 -24.97
CA GLU A 76 -6.20 46.35 -24.34
C GLU A 76 -6.61 45.79 -22.98
N TRP A 77 -6.49 44.47 -22.79
CA TRP A 77 -6.65 43.82 -21.50
C TRP A 77 -5.29 43.70 -20.79
N LEU A 78 -5.17 44.31 -19.62
CA LEU A 78 -3.95 44.40 -18.83
C LEU A 78 -4.16 43.69 -17.46
N THR A 79 -3.35 42.67 -17.16
CA THR A 79 -3.38 41.77 -15.97
C THR A 79 -4.57 40.77 -15.92
N ASN A 80 -4.59 39.63 -15.21
CA ASN A 80 -3.56 38.74 -14.67
C ASN A 80 -4.01 37.28 -14.97
N GLY A 81 -3.47 36.62 -16.01
CA GLY A 81 -3.78 35.21 -16.34
C GLY A 81 -4.25 34.92 -17.78
N VAL A 82 -4.69 35.92 -18.55
CA VAL A 82 -5.15 35.76 -19.96
C VAL A 82 -4.06 36.10 -20.99
N GLY A 83 -2.91 36.61 -20.55
CA GLY A 83 -1.93 37.26 -21.42
C GLY A 83 -2.35 38.69 -21.79
N GLN A 84 -1.41 39.52 -22.24
CA GLN A 84 -1.75 40.85 -22.75
C GLN A 84 -2.43 40.68 -24.11
N VAL A 85 -3.70 41.09 -24.21
CA VAL A 85 -4.49 41.01 -25.45
C VAL A 85 -4.79 42.42 -25.91
N GLN A 86 -4.44 42.74 -27.15
CA GLN A 86 -4.84 43.96 -27.84
C GLN A 86 -5.67 43.61 -29.08
N ILE A 87 -6.73 44.37 -29.31
CA ILE A 87 -7.57 44.23 -30.50
C ILE A 87 -8.24 45.57 -30.86
N ASP A 88 -8.36 45.86 -32.15
CA ASP A 88 -9.17 46.98 -32.62
C ASP A 88 -10.64 46.57 -32.80
N ALA A 89 -11.56 47.44 -32.39
CA ALA A 89 -12.99 47.16 -32.40
C ALA A 89 -13.82 48.44 -32.62
N ALA A 90 -15.12 48.28 -32.85
CA ALA A 90 -16.07 49.36 -32.78
C ALA A 90 -16.58 49.54 -31.34
N LEU A 91 -16.54 50.78 -30.83
CA LEU A 91 -17.13 51.16 -29.56
C LEU A 91 -18.50 51.81 -29.80
N ARG A 92 -19.48 51.45 -28.98
CA ARG A 92 -20.83 52.03 -29.01
C ARG A 92 -21.41 52.19 -27.62
N VAL A 93 -22.21 53.22 -27.38
CA VAL A 93 -23.01 53.32 -26.15
C VAL A 93 -24.23 52.38 -26.22
N GLN A 94 -24.51 51.68 -25.13
CA GLN A 94 -25.68 50.82 -24.96
C GLN A 94 -26.58 51.29 -23.81
N GLY A 95 -27.88 51.04 -23.96
CA GLY A 95 -28.85 51.06 -22.89
C GLY A 95 -30.18 51.64 -23.35
N GLY A 96 -31.07 51.88 -22.39
CA GLY A 96 -32.22 52.76 -22.54
C GLY A 96 -32.01 54.00 -21.67
N ALA A 97 -32.60 53.98 -20.47
CA ALA A 97 -32.53 55.08 -19.50
C ALA A 97 -31.09 55.51 -19.14
N SER A 98 -30.14 54.58 -19.10
CA SER A 98 -28.73 54.85 -18.77
C SER A 98 -28.00 55.71 -19.81
N ARG A 99 -28.54 55.83 -21.04
CA ARG A 99 -27.99 56.71 -22.09
C ARG A 99 -28.20 58.18 -21.77
N ILE A 100 -29.22 58.51 -20.99
CA ILE A 100 -29.56 59.89 -20.63
C ILE A 100 -28.60 60.39 -19.53
N PHE A 101 -27.93 61.52 -19.75
CA PHE A 101 -26.92 62.04 -18.82
C PHE A 101 -27.49 62.50 -17.46
N SER A 102 -28.72 63.01 -17.41
CA SER A 102 -29.38 63.37 -16.14
C SER A 102 -29.57 62.14 -15.23
N ASN A 103 -29.77 60.97 -15.83
CA ASN A 103 -29.97 59.70 -15.12
C ASN A 103 -28.66 59.12 -14.59
N THR A 104 -27.60 59.12 -15.40
CA THR A 104 -26.26 58.75 -14.97
C THR A 104 -25.20 59.33 -15.91
N PRO A 105 -24.04 59.80 -15.43
CA PRO A 105 -22.91 60.16 -16.28
C PRO A 105 -22.14 58.94 -16.81
N LYS A 106 -22.28 57.77 -16.19
CA LYS A 106 -21.53 56.54 -16.46
C LYS A 106 -22.31 55.69 -17.46
N LYS A 107 -21.74 55.43 -18.63
CA LYS A 107 -22.45 54.75 -19.74
C LYS A 107 -22.03 53.30 -19.89
N SER A 108 -23.03 52.42 -20.08
CA SER A 108 -22.77 51.07 -20.58
C SER A 108 -22.39 51.13 -22.05
N LEU A 109 -21.53 50.21 -22.49
CA LEU A 109 -20.93 50.23 -23.82
C LEU A 109 -21.03 48.84 -24.46
N ARG A 110 -20.84 48.80 -25.77
CA ARG A 110 -20.56 47.59 -26.54
C ARG A 110 -19.21 47.73 -27.18
N LEU A 111 -18.44 46.65 -27.09
CA LEU A 111 -17.29 46.42 -27.93
C LEU A 111 -17.72 45.41 -29.00
N LEU A 112 -17.76 45.85 -30.26
CA LEU A 112 -18.17 45.03 -31.39
C LEU A 112 -16.96 44.74 -32.26
N PHE A 113 -16.69 43.45 -32.49
CA PHE A 113 -15.60 42.99 -33.34
C PHE A 113 -16.14 42.84 -34.76
N LYS A 114 -15.61 43.66 -35.69
CA LYS A 114 -16.10 43.77 -37.06
C LYS A 114 -14.92 44.00 -37.99
N ASP A 115 -14.92 43.34 -39.14
CA ASP A 115 -13.87 43.45 -40.17
C ASP A 115 -13.59 44.89 -40.62
N ALA A 116 -14.58 45.79 -40.51
CA ALA A 116 -14.44 47.21 -40.83
C ALA A 116 -13.54 48.01 -39.85
N TYR A 117 -13.27 47.47 -38.66
CA TYR A 117 -12.49 48.15 -37.61
C TYR A 117 -11.26 47.36 -37.16
N GLY A 118 -11.17 46.07 -37.51
CA GLY A 118 -10.15 45.14 -37.02
C GLY A 118 -10.61 43.71 -37.26
N PRO A 119 -10.08 42.71 -36.53
CA PRO A 119 -10.60 41.34 -36.60
C PRO A 119 -12.09 41.28 -36.25
N GLY A 120 -12.87 40.51 -37.01
CA GLY A 120 -14.30 40.32 -36.78
C GLY A 120 -14.68 39.53 -35.51
N ARG A 121 -13.69 38.96 -34.80
CA ARG A 121 -13.88 38.18 -33.58
C ARG A 121 -12.71 38.40 -32.62
N LEU A 122 -12.99 38.35 -31.33
CA LEU A 122 -11.98 38.31 -30.26
C LEU A 122 -11.69 36.85 -29.91
N GLU A 123 -10.49 36.40 -30.28
CA GLU A 123 -10.00 35.04 -30.01
C GLU A 123 -9.22 34.94 -28.69
N ALA A 124 -9.82 35.39 -27.59
CA ALA A 124 -9.18 35.39 -26.27
C ALA A 124 -10.16 35.12 -25.13
N PRO A 125 -9.77 34.35 -24.09
CA PRO A 125 -10.66 33.95 -23.00
C PRO A 125 -10.82 35.05 -21.94
N VAL A 126 -11.23 36.24 -22.36
CA VAL A 126 -11.33 37.45 -21.50
C VAL A 126 -12.39 37.35 -20.40
N LEU A 127 -13.26 36.33 -20.44
CA LEU A 127 -14.26 36.03 -19.42
C LEU A 127 -13.91 34.79 -18.57
N ALA A 128 -12.68 34.27 -18.66
CA ALA A 128 -12.25 33.05 -17.95
C ALA A 128 -12.51 33.10 -16.44
N GLU A 129 -12.20 34.24 -15.81
CA GLU A 129 -12.44 34.47 -14.38
C GLU A 129 -13.94 34.43 -14.00
N GLY A 130 -14.82 34.70 -14.98
CA GLY A 130 -16.28 34.56 -14.86
C GLY A 130 -16.79 33.13 -15.05
N GLY A 131 -15.89 32.14 -15.13
CA GLY A 131 -16.22 30.72 -15.21
C GLY A 131 -16.43 30.20 -16.64
N THR A 132 -15.83 30.83 -17.66
CA THR A 132 -15.91 30.33 -19.04
C THR A 132 -14.58 30.35 -19.79
N PRO A 133 -14.06 29.22 -20.28
CA PRO A 133 -12.81 29.17 -21.04
C PRO A 133 -12.98 29.61 -22.50
N LEU A 134 -14.16 30.10 -22.86
CA LEU A 134 -14.51 30.42 -24.24
C LEU A 134 -13.69 31.64 -24.67
N ALA A 135 -13.02 31.50 -25.80
CA ALA A 135 -12.12 32.50 -26.35
C ALA A 135 -12.61 32.94 -27.72
N ASP A 136 -13.92 33.20 -27.86
CA ASP A 136 -14.52 33.46 -29.17
C ASP A 136 -15.75 34.38 -29.06
N PHE A 137 -15.55 35.69 -29.25
CA PHE A 137 -16.59 36.69 -29.07
C PHE A 137 -16.73 37.61 -30.28
N ASN A 138 -17.96 37.83 -30.75
CA ASN A 138 -18.28 38.88 -31.74
C ASN A 138 -18.71 40.19 -31.06
N THR A 139 -19.28 40.12 -29.86
CA THR A 139 -19.64 41.30 -29.09
C THR A 139 -19.47 41.06 -27.60
N LEU A 140 -18.93 42.05 -26.91
CA LEU A 140 -18.92 42.11 -25.44
C LEU A 140 -19.64 43.37 -24.97
N ILE A 141 -20.36 43.24 -23.86
CA ILE A 141 -21.09 44.33 -23.25
C ILE A 141 -20.30 44.79 -22.04
N LEU A 142 -19.97 46.08 -21.98
CA LEU A 142 -19.35 46.69 -20.82
C LEU A 142 -20.47 47.37 -20.03
N ARG A 143 -21.02 46.66 -19.04
CA ARG A 143 -22.14 47.18 -18.23
C ARG A 143 -21.60 48.13 -17.16
N ALA A 144 -22.07 49.37 -17.21
CA ALA A 144 -21.77 50.39 -16.21
C ALA A 144 -22.57 50.24 -14.91
N GLU A 145 -23.63 49.44 -14.96
CA GLU A 145 -24.74 49.39 -14.00
C GLU A 145 -25.46 50.75 -13.88
N TYR A 146 -26.79 50.72 -13.82
CA TYR A 146 -27.59 51.96 -13.72
C TYR A 146 -28.53 51.90 -12.53
N ASN A 147 -29.44 50.92 -12.52
CA ASN A 147 -30.30 50.65 -11.39
C ASN A 147 -29.46 50.14 -10.22
N ASN A 148 -29.83 50.52 -9.00
CA ASN A 148 -29.08 50.21 -7.78
C ASN A 148 -27.57 50.55 -7.89
N ALA A 149 -27.24 51.75 -8.39
CA ALA A 149 -25.87 52.26 -8.50
C ALA A 149 -25.71 53.63 -7.82
N TRP A 150 -24.50 53.98 -7.36
CA TRP A 150 -24.21 55.25 -6.68
C TRP A 150 -24.40 56.51 -7.55
N THR A 151 -24.41 56.33 -8.87
CA THR A 151 -24.66 57.41 -9.84
C THR A 151 -26.14 57.64 -10.13
N HIS A 152 -27.04 56.80 -9.63
CA HIS A 152 -28.48 56.91 -9.87
C HIS A 152 -29.08 58.19 -9.24
N ASN A 153 -30.17 58.70 -9.80
CA ASN A 153 -30.84 59.93 -9.33
C ASN A 153 -31.71 59.71 -8.07
N ASP A 154 -32.27 58.51 -7.88
CA ASP A 154 -32.99 58.07 -6.67
C ASP A 154 -32.02 57.63 -5.55
N GLY A 155 -32.21 58.19 -4.35
CA GLY A 155 -31.41 57.86 -3.16
C GLY A 155 -31.63 56.46 -2.60
N ALA A 156 -32.83 55.89 -2.74
CA ALA A 156 -33.10 54.53 -2.29
C ALA A 156 -32.27 53.50 -3.09
N GLN A 157 -32.10 53.73 -4.39
CA GLN A 157 -31.27 52.90 -5.24
C GLN A 157 -29.77 53.08 -4.98
N ARG A 158 -29.32 54.31 -4.67
CA ARG A 158 -27.90 54.55 -4.35
C ARG A 158 -27.43 53.75 -3.13
N LEU A 159 -28.28 53.56 -2.12
CA LEU A 159 -27.93 52.73 -0.95
C LEU A 159 -27.65 51.26 -1.29
N ARG A 160 -28.09 50.80 -2.47
CA ARG A 160 -28.00 49.40 -2.92
C ARG A 160 -26.86 49.15 -3.92
N GLY A 161 -26.02 50.16 -4.14
CA GLY A 161 -24.85 50.17 -5.01
C GLY A 161 -23.89 49.01 -4.78
N SER A 162 -23.99 47.96 -5.60
CA SER A 162 -23.15 46.76 -5.44
C SER A 162 -22.33 46.36 -6.68
N ASN A 163 -22.75 46.79 -7.88
CA ASN A 163 -22.19 46.43 -9.19
C ASN A 163 -22.18 44.93 -9.52
N MET A 164 -23.01 44.11 -8.86
CA MET A 164 -22.95 42.64 -9.04
C MET A 164 -24.29 41.91 -9.14
N ARG A 165 -25.43 42.60 -9.02
CA ARG A 165 -26.76 41.96 -8.95
C ARG A 165 -27.12 41.21 -10.22
N ASP A 166 -26.93 41.84 -11.38
CA ASP A 166 -27.19 41.19 -12.68
C ASP A 166 -26.29 39.96 -12.87
N GLN A 167 -24.99 40.08 -12.58
CA GLN A 167 -24.05 38.97 -12.67
C GLN A 167 -24.40 37.82 -11.72
N TRP A 168 -24.84 38.12 -10.48
CA TRP A 168 -25.29 37.09 -9.54
C TRP A 168 -26.54 36.36 -10.05
N ILE A 169 -27.53 37.08 -10.59
CA ILE A 169 -28.73 36.49 -11.19
C ILE A 169 -28.36 35.56 -12.35
N ARG A 170 -27.46 35.99 -13.24
CA ARG A 170 -27.00 35.17 -14.37
C ARG A 170 -26.20 33.94 -13.92
N ASN A 171 -25.30 34.09 -12.95
CA ASN A 171 -24.55 32.97 -12.36
C ASN A 171 -25.49 31.96 -11.71
N THR A 172 -26.53 32.44 -11.02
CA THR A 172 -27.52 31.57 -10.39
C THR A 172 -28.40 30.88 -11.42
N GLN A 173 -28.80 31.56 -12.51
CA GLN A 173 -29.50 30.92 -13.63
C GLN A 173 -28.68 29.76 -14.23
N VAL A 174 -27.38 29.96 -14.40
CA VAL A 174 -26.46 28.89 -14.81
C VAL A 174 -26.47 27.76 -13.78
N ALA A 175 -26.31 28.06 -12.50
CA ALA A 175 -26.25 27.02 -11.46
C ALA A 175 -27.52 26.16 -11.41
N MET A 176 -28.68 26.74 -11.75
CA MET A 176 -29.96 26.04 -11.79
C MET A 176 -30.15 25.18 -13.06
N SER A 177 -29.75 25.71 -14.22
CA SER A 177 -30.17 25.17 -15.53
C SER A 177 -29.01 24.71 -16.44
N GLY A 178 -27.77 25.05 -16.10
CA GLY A 178 -26.61 24.95 -16.99
C GLY A 178 -26.55 26.05 -18.06
N LEU A 179 -27.58 26.89 -18.17
CA LEU A 179 -27.76 27.90 -19.22
C LEU A 179 -27.71 29.32 -18.64
N GLY A 180 -27.02 30.23 -19.32
CA GLY A 180 -26.92 31.62 -18.92
C GLY A 180 -25.75 32.36 -19.56
N ALA A 181 -25.88 33.68 -19.70
CA ALA A 181 -24.76 34.52 -20.15
C ALA A 181 -23.72 34.69 -19.06
N ARG A 182 -22.45 34.55 -19.43
CA ARG A 182 -21.29 34.68 -18.55
C ARG A 182 -20.78 36.11 -18.51
N GLY A 183 -19.99 36.41 -17.50
CA GLY A 183 -19.36 37.72 -17.35
C GLY A 183 -18.46 37.79 -16.13
N ASN A 184 -17.65 38.84 -16.09
CA ASN A 184 -16.71 39.16 -15.01
C ASN A 184 -16.65 40.68 -14.82
N HIS A 185 -15.70 41.17 -14.03
CA HIS A 185 -15.53 42.59 -13.76
C HIS A 185 -14.19 43.08 -14.27
N VAL A 186 -14.15 44.32 -14.73
CA VAL A 186 -12.92 45.00 -15.15
C VAL A 186 -12.87 46.42 -14.62
N HIS A 187 -11.66 46.93 -14.43
CA HIS A 187 -11.41 48.36 -14.33
C HIS A 187 -11.27 48.96 -15.72
N LEU A 188 -12.19 49.85 -16.08
CA LEU A 188 -12.20 50.49 -17.39
C LEU A 188 -11.36 51.76 -17.40
N PHE A 189 -10.56 51.96 -18.45
CA PHE A 189 -9.85 53.20 -18.73
C PHE A 189 -10.19 53.72 -20.12
N PHE A 190 -10.29 55.05 -20.25
CA PHE A 190 -10.41 55.75 -21.54
C PHE A 190 -9.22 56.67 -21.73
N ASN A 191 -8.37 56.42 -22.74
CA ASN A 191 -7.17 57.23 -23.01
C ASN A 191 -6.32 57.47 -21.74
N GLY A 192 -6.15 56.43 -20.93
CA GLY A 192 -5.45 56.50 -19.63
C GLY A 192 -6.25 57.13 -18.47
N LEU A 193 -7.47 57.63 -18.70
CA LEU A 193 -8.36 58.11 -17.65
C LEU A 193 -9.14 56.96 -17.02
N TYR A 194 -9.00 56.76 -15.71
CA TYR A 194 -9.76 55.75 -15.00
C TYR A 194 -11.26 56.06 -14.98
N TRP A 195 -12.08 55.08 -15.37
CA TRP A 195 -13.52 55.22 -15.56
C TRP A 195 -14.37 54.38 -14.61
N GLY A 196 -13.76 53.60 -13.72
CA GLY A 196 -14.48 52.82 -12.70
C GLY A 196 -14.63 51.35 -13.06
N LEU A 197 -15.42 50.65 -12.25
CA LEU A 197 -15.67 49.22 -12.36
C LEU A 197 -16.79 48.95 -13.37
N TYR A 198 -16.61 47.97 -14.24
CA TYR A 198 -17.59 47.55 -15.25
C TYR A 198 -17.80 46.04 -15.19
N ASN A 199 -19.04 45.57 -15.36
CA ASN A 199 -19.32 44.15 -15.56
C ASN A 199 -19.26 43.84 -17.06
N VAL A 200 -18.25 43.11 -17.49
CA VAL A 200 -18.14 42.64 -18.88
C VAL A 200 -18.98 41.39 -19.02
N SER A 201 -19.90 41.38 -19.99
CA SER A 201 -20.81 40.25 -20.18
C SER A 201 -20.98 39.85 -21.63
N GLU A 202 -21.31 38.59 -21.81
CA GLU A 202 -21.95 38.13 -23.05
C GLU A 202 -23.32 38.76 -23.20
N ARG A 203 -23.84 38.71 -24.42
CA ARG A 203 -25.20 39.09 -24.76
C ARG A 203 -25.93 37.87 -25.30
N PRO A 204 -27.03 37.41 -24.67
CA PRO A 204 -27.81 36.29 -25.20
C PRO A 204 -28.56 36.63 -26.50
N ASP A 205 -27.85 36.61 -27.61
CA ASP A 205 -28.37 36.72 -28.98
C ASP A 205 -28.00 35.46 -29.80
N ALA A 206 -28.23 35.48 -31.11
CA ALA A 206 -27.94 34.35 -31.98
C ALA A 206 -26.45 33.97 -32.01
N ALA A 207 -25.53 34.94 -31.86
CA ALA A 207 -24.10 34.67 -31.85
C ALA A 207 -23.67 34.00 -30.53
N PHE A 208 -24.24 34.42 -29.41
CA PHE A 208 -24.08 33.72 -28.12
C PHE A 208 -24.65 32.30 -28.17
N ALA A 209 -25.82 32.12 -28.79
CA ALA A 209 -26.42 30.80 -28.92
C ALA A 209 -25.52 29.86 -29.73
N ALA A 210 -24.98 30.33 -30.87
CA ALA A 210 -24.01 29.57 -31.65
C ALA A 210 -22.77 29.18 -30.85
N SER A 211 -22.17 30.12 -30.11
CA SER A 211 -20.94 29.84 -29.33
C SER A 211 -21.18 28.92 -28.13
N ARG A 212 -22.38 28.91 -27.55
CA ARG A 212 -22.72 28.14 -26.34
C ARG A 212 -23.45 26.84 -26.58
N LEU A 213 -24.25 26.76 -27.64
CA LEU A 213 -25.12 25.64 -27.97
C LEU A 213 -24.67 24.92 -29.24
N GLY A 214 -23.65 25.44 -29.93
CA GLY A 214 -23.13 24.91 -31.19
C GLY A 214 -23.99 25.32 -32.40
N GLY A 215 -23.43 25.15 -33.60
CA GLY A 215 -24.04 25.61 -34.85
C GLY A 215 -23.57 27.02 -35.23
N GLU A 216 -24.17 27.56 -36.28
CA GLU A 216 -23.87 28.90 -36.80
C GLU A 216 -24.90 29.93 -36.33
N ARG A 217 -24.57 31.22 -36.41
CA ARG A 217 -25.48 32.30 -35.99
C ARG A 217 -26.84 32.21 -36.70
N GLU A 218 -26.82 31.88 -37.99
CA GLU A 218 -27.99 31.80 -38.86
C GLU A 218 -28.92 30.64 -38.51
N ASP A 219 -28.45 29.69 -37.68
CA ASP A 219 -29.25 28.58 -37.15
C ASP A 219 -30.19 29.02 -36.03
N PHE A 220 -30.12 30.28 -35.57
CA PHE A 220 -30.87 30.75 -34.40
C PHE A 220 -31.76 31.94 -34.69
N ASP A 221 -32.97 31.90 -34.12
CA ASP A 221 -33.84 33.07 -33.94
C ASP A 221 -33.57 33.67 -32.56
N ALA A 222 -33.47 35.00 -32.48
CA ALA A 222 -33.31 35.72 -31.22
C ALA A 222 -34.39 36.80 -31.06
N MET A 223 -35.06 36.79 -29.91
CA MET A 223 -36.17 37.67 -29.57
C MET A 223 -35.86 38.50 -28.32
N THR A 224 -36.35 39.73 -28.32
CA THR A 224 -36.27 40.67 -27.20
C THR A 224 -37.65 41.31 -26.98
N PRO A 225 -37.86 42.05 -25.87
CA PRO A 225 -39.09 42.83 -25.69
C PRO A 225 -39.43 43.75 -26.87
N ASP A 226 -38.40 44.25 -27.56
CA ASP A 226 -38.53 45.15 -28.71
C ASP A 226 -38.84 44.41 -30.03
N GLY A 227 -38.94 43.08 -30.02
CA GLY A 227 -39.18 42.25 -31.19
C GLY A 227 -37.96 41.45 -31.66
N ILE A 228 -37.86 41.22 -32.97
CA ILE A 228 -36.82 40.38 -33.60
C ILE A 228 -35.46 41.04 -33.42
N ARG A 229 -34.52 40.29 -32.85
CA ARG A 229 -33.11 40.67 -32.78
C ARG A 229 -32.32 40.06 -33.93
N ASP A 230 -32.51 38.78 -34.17
CA ASP A 230 -31.89 37.99 -35.24
C ASP A 230 -32.91 36.98 -35.77
N GLY A 231 -32.81 36.64 -37.05
CA GLY A 231 -33.68 35.66 -37.69
C GLY A 231 -35.09 36.18 -37.99
N ASP A 232 -36.11 35.41 -37.65
CA ASP A 232 -37.54 35.72 -37.86
C ASP A 232 -38.39 35.37 -36.61
N ASN A 233 -39.69 35.68 -36.65
CA ASN A 233 -40.62 35.45 -35.54
C ASN A 233 -41.69 34.39 -35.83
N VAL A 234 -41.53 33.54 -36.85
CA VAL A 234 -42.59 32.59 -37.26
C VAL A 234 -42.95 31.63 -36.12
N ALA A 235 -41.94 30.96 -35.55
CA ALA A 235 -42.15 30.05 -34.43
C ALA A 235 -42.57 30.76 -33.14
N TRP A 236 -42.11 32.01 -32.94
CA TRP A 236 -42.51 32.82 -31.79
C TRP A 236 -44.00 33.13 -31.83
N ASN A 237 -44.50 33.53 -32.99
CA ASN A 237 -45.91 33.81 -33.21
C ASN A 237 -46.76 32.54 -33.07
N ALA A 238 -46.28 31.40 -33.57
CA ALA A 238 -46.96 30.11 -33.40
C ALA A 238 -47.07 29.70 -31.92
N MET A 239 -45.97 29.79 -31.16
CA MET A 239 -45.93 29.53 -29.72
C MET A 239 -46.94 30.40 -28.95
N HIS A 240 -46.97 31.70 -29.23
CA HIS A 240 -47.90 32.62 -28.57
C HIS A 240 -49.35 32.44 -29.02
N ALA A 241 -49.60 32.02 -30.27
CA ALA A 241 -50.94 31.68 -30.73
C ALA A 241 -51.49 30.45 -29.98
N LEU A 242 -50.66 29.42 -29.75
CA LEU A 242 -51.02 28.26 -28.93
C LEU A 242 -51.35 28.67 -27.48
N ALA A 243 -50.50 29.50 -26.87
CA ALA A 243 -50.74 30.03 -25.52
C ALA A 243 -52.07 30.79 -25.43
N LYS A 244 -52.41 31.60 -26.45
CA LYS A 244 -53.68 32.36 -26.54
C LYS A 244 -54.90 31.45 -26.78
N ALA A 245 -54.74 30.38 -27.56
CA ALA A 245 -55.80 29.42 -27.84
C ALA A 245 -56.16 28.57 -26.61
N GLY A 246 -55.21 28.39 -25.68
CA GLY A 246 -55.37 27.67 -24.43
C GLY A 246 -54.52 26.40 -24.36
N VAL A 247 -53.85 26.20 -23.23
CA VAL A 247 -52.86 25.11 -23.01
C VAL A 247 -53.17 24.23 -21.80
N SER A 248 -54.40 24.29 -21.28
CA SER A 248 -54.82 23.54 -20.09
C SER A 248 -54.97 22.02 -20.33
N THR A 249 -55.15 21.59 -21.57
CA THR A 249 -55.27 20.18 -21.96
C THR A 249 -53.91 19.57 -22.30
N ARG A 250 -53.84 18.23 -22.34
CA ARG A 250 -52.64 17.49 -22.77
C ARG A 250 -52.19 17.90 -24.17
N ASP A 251 -53.09 17.88 -25.15
CA ASP A 251 -52.78 18.21 -26.54
C ASP A 251 -52.26 19.64 -26.69
N GLY A 252 -52.89 20.61 -25.99
CA GLY A 252 -52.44 22.00 -26.01
C GLY A 252 -51.05 22.18 -25.39
N PHE A 253 -50.77 21.47 -24.29
CA PHE A 253 -49.46 21.48 -23.66
C PHE A 253 -48.38 20.81 -24.50
N GLU A 254 -48.63 19.62 -25.04
CA GLU A 254 -47.69 18.94 -25.94
C GLU A 254 -47.44 19.75 -27.22
N ALA A 255 -48.43 20.50 -27.72
CA ALA A 255 -48.25 21.39 -28.86
C ALA A 255 -47.32 22.56 -28.56
N ILE A 256 -47.47 23.24 -27.42
CA ILE A 256 -46.62 24.39 -27.07
C ILE A 256 -45.18 23.97 -26.70
N VAL A 257 -44.99 22.77 -26.13
CA VAL A 257 -43.65 22.20 -25.81
C VAL A 257 -42.75 22.10 -27.04
N ARG A 258 -43.31 21.91 -28.25
CA ARG A 258 -42.55 21.87 -29.51
C ARG A 258 -41.84 23.19 -29.85
N TYR A 259 -42.27 24.29 -29.23
CA TYR A 259 -41.73 25.63 -29.45
C TYR A 259 -41.11 26.25 -28.20
N LEU A 260 -41.22 25.61 -27.05
CA LEU A 260 -40.85 26.18 -25.76
C LEU A 260 -40.17 25.14 -24.89
N ALA A 261 -38.95 25.45 -24.45
CA ALA A 261 -38.25 24.61 -23.49
C ALA A 261 -38.83 24.86 -22.08
N ILE A 262 -39.69 23.95 -21.62
CA ILE A 262 -40.46 24.12 -20.37
C ILE A 262 -39.56 24.24 -19.14
N ASP A 263 -38.59 23.35 -18.96
CA ASP A 263 -37.70 23.38 -17.78
C ASP A 263 -36.83 24.65 -17.74
N PRO A 264 -36.12 25.05 -18.83
CA PRO A 264 -35.42 26.33 -18.87
C PRO A 264 -36.31 27.54 -18.64
N LEU A 265 -37.56 27.54 -19.14
CA LEU A 265 -38.51 28.61 -18.82
C LEU A 265 -38.80 28.64 -17.31
N ILE A 266 -39.10 27.49 -16.71
CA ILE A 266 -39.40 27.41 -15.28
C ILE A 266 -38.23 27.94 -14.44
N ASP A 267 -37.00 27.51 -14.73
CA ASP A 267 -35.81 27.96 -14.01
C ASP A 267 -35.59 29.47 -14.16
N TYR A 268 -35.80 30.01 -15.37
CA TYR A 268 -35.76 31.45 -15.65
C TYR A 268 -36.82 32.23 -14.86
N MET A 269 -38.05 31.70 -14.76
CA MET A 269 -39.12 32.31 -13.97
C MET A 269 -38.79 32.25 -12.47
N LEU A 270 -38.29 31.11 -11.99
CA LEU A 270 -37.89 30.88 -10.60
C LEU A 270 -36.85 31.91 -10.13
N ILE A 271 -35.79 32.16 -10.90
CA ILE A 271 -34.75 33.12 -10.47
C ILE A 271 -35.26 34.57 -10.46
N ASN A 272 -36.10 34.97 -11.42
CA ASN A 272 -36.71 36.31 -11.44
C ASN A 272 -37.68 36.50 -10.26
N PHE A 273 -38.43 35.46 -9.92
CA PHE A 273 -39.32 35.48 -8.76
C PHE A 273 -38.56 35.46 -7.44
N TYR A 274 -37.55 34.59 -7.31
CA TYR A 274 -36.69 34.52 -6.13
C TYR A 274 -35.98 35.85 -5.90
N GLY A 275 -35.36 36.44 -6.91
CA GLY A 275 -34.71 37.73 -6.82
C GLY A 275 -35.68 38.91 -6.62
N GLY A 276 -36.98 38.72 -6.85
CA GLY A 276 -37.98 39.78 -6.72
C GLY A 276 -37.85 40.86 -7.78
N ASN A 277 -37.55 40.49 -9.04
CA ASN A 277 -37.23 41.45 -10.10
C ASN A 277 -38.36 42.45 -10.36
N GLY A 278 -38.16 43.70 -9.94
CA GLY A 278 -39.15 44.77 -9.99
C GLY A 278 -39.29 45.45 -11.35
N ASP A 279 -38.31 45.28 -12.23
CA ASP A 279 -38.19 45.98 -13.53
C ASP A 279 -38.39 45.01 -14.72
N TRP A 280 -39.21 44.00 -14.49
CA TRP A 280 -39.51 42.86 -15.36
C TRP A 280 -40.99 42.50 -15.13
N PRO A 281 -41.83 42.05 -16.09
CA PRO A 281 -41.49 41.31 -17.31
C PRO A 281 -41.68 42.03 -18.65
N HIS A 282 -42.19 43.26 -18.64
CA HIS A 282 -42.44 44.04 -19.85
C HIS A 282 -41.16 44.43 -20.63
N HIS A 283 -39.99 44.31 -20.00
CA HIS A 283 -38.67 44.34 -20.62
C HIS A 283 -37.70 43.39 -19.86
N ASN A 284 -36.38 43.50 -20.09
CA ASN A 284 -35.33 42.82 -19.31
C ASN A 284 -35.28 41.29 -19.47
N TRP A 285 -35.37 40.83 -20.73
CA TRP A 285 -35.14 39.45 -21.11
C TRP A 285 -34.61 39.33 -22.54
N ASN A 286 -33.92 38.22 -22.82
CA ASN A 286 -33.64 37.79 -24.19
C ASN A 286 -34.11 36.34 -24.34
N ALA A 287 -34.48 35.95 -25.56
CA ALA A 287 -34.81 34.57 -25.88
C ALA A 287 -34.11 34.12 -27.16
N VAL A 288 -33.69 32.87 -27.22
CA VAL A 288 -33.11 32.27 -28.44
C VAL A 288 -33.75 30.92 -28.73
N ARG A 289 -33.85 30.54 -30.00
CA ARG A 289 -34.34 29.22 -30.44
C ARG A 289 -33.53 28.76 -31.64
N ARG A 290 -33.15 27.48 -31.67
CA ARG A 290 -32.60 26.87 -32.87
C ARG A 290 -33.67 26.64 -33.94
N ARG A 291 -33.33 26.82 -35.20
CA ARG A 291 -34.21 26.72 -36.37
C ARG A 291 -34.39 25.29 -36.85
N GLU A 292 -34.78 24.40 -35.94
CA GLU A 292 -35.04 22.99 -36.24
C GLU A 292 -36.35 22.49 -35.62
N PRO A 293 -37.00 21.46 -36.21
CA PRO A 293 -38.23 20.90 -35.65
C PRO A 293 -38.03 20.42 -34.20
N GLY A 294 -38.89 20.89 -33.30
CA GLY A 294 -38.88 20.47 -31.89
C GLY A 294 -37.94 21.27 -30.98
N ALA A 295 -37.12 22.18 -31.51
CA ALA A 295 -36.31 23.07 -30.68
C ALA A 295 -37.17 24.19 -30.07
N GLY A 296 -37.10 24.33 -28.75
CA GLY A 296 -37.87 25.32 -27.99
C GLY A 296 -37.09 26.60 -27.67
N TYR A 297 -37.83 27.71 -27.47
CA TYR A 297 -37.23 28.96 -26.99
C TYR A 297 -36.64 28.79 -25.58
N LEU A 298 -35.41 29.29 -25.41
CA LEU A 298 -34.69 29.43 -24.15
C LEU A 298 -34.72 30.90 -23.73
N PHE A 299 -34.97 31.19 -22.45
CA PHE A 299 -35.01 32.55 -21.92
C PHE A 299 -33.82 32.85 -21.01
N PHE A 300 -33.27 34.05 -21.11
CA PHE A 300 -32.09 34.49 -20.37
C PHE A 300 -32.38 35.77 -19.59
N CYS A 301 -31.90 35.81 -18.34
CA CYS A 301 -31.94 37.01 -17.52
C CYS A 301 -31.08 38.12 -18.14
N TRP A 302 -31.58 39.34 -18.08
CA TRP A 302 -30.94 40.50 -18.65
C TRP A 302 -31.31 41.75 -17.87
N ASP A 303 -30.34 42.60 -17.51
CA ASP A 303 -30.64 43.87 -16.83
C ASP A 303 -31.43 43.64 -15.53
N SER A 304 -30.94 42.69 -14.73
CA SER A 304 -31.61 42.19 -13.53
C SER A 304 -31.15 42.91 -12.26
N GLU A 305 -30.73 44.17 -12.34
CA GLU A 305 -30.18 44.90 -11.20
C GLU A 305 -31.25 45.25 -10.14
N ARG A 306 -32.54 45.32 -10.53
CA ARG A 306 -33.70 45.56 -9.63
C ARG A 306 -34.18 44.29 -8.93
N THR A 307 -33.23 43.52 -8.42
CA THR A 307 -33.40 42.27 -7.65
C THR A 307 -32.76 42.40 -6.27
N LEU A 308 -33.09 41.50 -5.33
CA LEU A 308 -32.56 41.44 -3.97
C LEU A 308 -32.86 42.71 -3.13
N GLU A 309 -34.00 43.36 -3.38
CA GLU A 309 -34.37 44.62 -2.75
C GLU A 309 -35.13 44.43 -1.43
N SER A 310 -36.18 43.60 -1.44
CA SER A 310 -36.95 43.25 -0.24
C SER A 310 -37.20 41.75 -0.11
N LEU A 311 -37.18 41.26 1.13
CA LEU A 311 -37.55 39.90 1.49
C LEU A 311 -38.99 39.54 1.08
N SER A 312 -39.89 40.52 1.05
CA SER A 312 -41.32 40.32 0.80
C SER A 312 -41.72 40.45 -0.67
N ASP A 313 -40.80 40.83 -1.56
CA ASP A 313 -41.12 41.04 -2.97
C ASP A 313 -41.72 39.75 -3.56
N ASN A 314 -42.93 39.86 -4.11
CA ASN A 314 -43.64 38.75 -4.72
C ASN A 314 -43.90 39.05 -6.19
N ARG A 315 -43.35 38.22 -7.08
CA ARG A 315 -43.51 38.35 -8.53
C ARG A 315 -44.25 37.17 -9.16
N THR A 316 -44.75 36.21 -8.39
CA THR A 316 -45.34 34.97 -8.95
C THR A 316 -46.60 35.19 -9.80
N GLY A 317 -47.34 36.29 -9.56
CA GLY A 317 -48.58 36.62 -10.28
C GLY A 317 -48.43 37.63 -11.42
N VAL A 318 -47.20 38.02 -11.80
CA VAL A 318 -46.99 39.09 -12.79
C VAL A 318 -47.14 38.56 -14.20
N THR A 319 -47.67 39.40 -15.10
CA THR A 319 -47.89 39.03 -16.49
C THR A 319 -47.70 40.22 -17.42
N HIS A 320 -47.71 39.98 -18.73
CA HIS A 320 -47.62 40.99 -19.78
C HIS A 320 -48.40 40.53 -21.01
N THR A 321 -48.45 41.34 -22.08
CA THR A 321 -49.18 41.00 -23.32
C THR A 321 -48.49 39.93 -24.17
N SER A 322 -47.20 39.70 -23.97
CA SER A 322 -46.37 38.69 -24.65
C SER A 322 -45.10 38.39 -23.84
N GLY A 323 -44.25 37.48 -24.31
CA GLY A 323 -43.00 37.10 -23.64
C GLY A 323 -43.17 36.06 -22.52
N PRO A 324 -42.13 35.85 -21.70
CA PRO A 324 -42.04 34.70 -20.80
C PRO A 324 -43.11 34.69 -19.70
N ALA A 325 -43.45 35.86 -19.13
CA ALA A 325 -44.47 35.94 -18.09
C ALA A 325 -45.88 35.64 -18.60
N TYR A 326 -46.19 36.00 -19.86
CA TYR A 326 -47.45 35.62 -20.49
C TYR A 326 -47.51 34.09 -20.69
N LEU A 327 -46.44 33.50 -21.22
CA LEU A 327 -46.34 32.05 -21.43
C LEU A 327 -46.50 31.29 -20.11
N HIS A 328 -45.79 31.71 -19.05
CA HIS A 328 -45.94 31.16 -17.71
C HIS A 328 -47.39 31.26 -17.22
N THR A 329 -48.01 32.44 -17.33
CA THR A 329 -49.41 32.67 -16.90
C THR A 329 -50.38 31.72 -17.62
N ALA A 330 -50.24 31.56 -18.93
CA ALA A 330 -51.06 30.64 -19.72
C ALA A 330 -50.83 29.18 -19.29
N LEU A 331 -49.57 28.78 -19.13
CA LEU A 331 -49.17 27.43 -18.72
C LEU A 331 -49.61 27.07 -17.30
N CYS A 332 -49.75 28.04 -16.39
CA CYS A 332 -50.30 27.82 -15.05
C CYS A 332 -51.74 27.30 -15.04
N THR A 333 -52.47 27.39 -16.17
CA THR A 333 -53.79 26.74 -16.31
C THR A 333 -53.70 25.22 -16.49
N ASN A 334 -52.51 24.68 -16.76
CA ASN A 334 -52.25 23.26 -16.92
C ASN A 334 -51.70 22.64 -15.61
N ALA A 335 -52.34 21.58 -15.13
CA ALA A 335 -51.94 20.91 -13.89
C ALA A 335 -50.57 20.24 -13.99
N GLU A 336 -50.19 19.71 -15.16
CA GLU A 336 -48.90 19.08 -15.40
C GLU A 336 -47.77 20.11 -15.38
N TYR A 337 -47.99 21.30 -15.97
CA TYR A 337 -47.03 22.41 -15.87
C TYR A 337 -46.81 22.85 -14.42
N ARG A 338 -47.89 23.00 -13.63
CA ARG A 338 -47.79 23.40 -12.22
C ARG A 338 -47.00 22.38 -11.38
N LEU A 339 -47.21 21.09 -11.63
CA LEU A 339 -46.44 20.04 -10.95
C LEU A 339 -44.98 20.07 -11.41
N ARG A 340 -44.72 20.22 -12.71
CA ARG A 340 -43.35 20.36 -13.23
C ARG A 340 -42.64 21.58 -12.66
N PHE A 341 -43.36 22.68 -12.49
CA PHE A 341 -42.85 23.88 -11.82
C PHE A 341 -42.44 23.56 -10.38
N ALA A 342 -43.28 22.82 -9.65
CA ALA A 342 -42.97 22.39 -8.30
C ALA A 342 -41.73 21.50 -8.22
N ASP A 343 -41.52 20.62 -9.20
CA ASP A 343 -40.34 19.74 -9.28
C ASP A 343 -39.05 20.55 -9.43
N ARG A 344 -39.03 21.49 -10.40
CA ARG A 344 -37.88 22.38 -10.60
C ARG A 344 -37.66 23.28 -9.38
N ALA A 345 -38.74 23.78 -8.78
CA ALA A 345 -38.68 24.55 -7.54
C ALA A 345 -38.09 23.72 -6.39
N HIS A 346 -38.48 22.45 -6.25
CA HIS A 346 -37.93 21.57 -5.22
C HIS A 346 -36.42 21.37 -5.41
N ARG A 347 -35.99 21.03 -6.63
CA ARG A 347 -34.58 20.90 -7.00
C ARG A 347 -33.76 22.16 -6.69
N CYS A 348 -34.33 23.34 -6.88
CA CYS A 348 -33.60 24.59 -6.68
C CYS A 348 -33.61 25.09 -5.23
N LEU A 349 -34.69 24.88 -4.48
CA LEU A 349 -34.94 25.52 -3.18
C LEU A 349 -34.66 24.62 -1.95
N PHE A 350 -34.44 23.32 -2.16
CA PHE A 350 -34.24 22.34 -1.11
C PHE A 350 -32.95 21.54 -1.33
N ASN A 351 -32.55 20.79 -0.31
CA ASN A 351 -31.33 19.96 -0.31
C ASN A 351 -30.11 20.79 -0.73
N ASP A 352 -29.40 20.38 -1.78
CA ASP A 352 -28.21 21.08 -2.31
C ASP A 352 -28.54 22.03 -3.48
N GLY A 353 -29.80 22.43 -3.65
CA GLY A 353 -30.23 23.35 -4.70
C GLY A 353 -29.57 24.73 -4.65
N ALA A 354 -29.44 25.40 -5.81
CA ALA A 354 -28.77 26.69 -5.94
C ALA A 354 -29.45 27.87 -5.18
N LEU A 355 -30.73 27.72 -4.84
CA LEU A 355 -31.54 28.72 -4.14
C LEU A 355 -31.84 28.31 -2.68
N THR A 356 -31.13 27.33 -2.12
CA THR A 356 -31.14 27.12 -0.67
C THR A 356 -30.50 28.32 0.03
N PRO A 357 -30.84 28.60 1.30
CA PRO A 357 -30.29 29.75 2.02
C PRO A 357 -28.75 29.77 2.02
N SER A 358 -28.12 28.62 2.21
CA SER A 358 -26.67 28.47 2.21
C SER A 358 -26.06 28.68 0.83
N ASN A 359 -26.59 28.03 -0.22
CA ASN A 359 -25.96 28.07 -1.54
C ASN A 359 -26.17 29.41 -2.25
N ALA A 360 -27.34 30.03 -2.11
CA ALA A 360 -27.60 31.37 -2.63
C ALA A 360 -26.67 32.42 -1.97
N ALA A 361 -26.53 32.35 -0.64
CA ALA A 361 -25.63 33.21 0.11
C ALA A 361 -24.16 32.96 -0.25
N ALA A 362 -23.74 31.70 -0.39
CA ALA A 362 -22.38 31.33 -0.74
C ALA A 362 -21.99 31.79 -2.15
N SER A 363 -22.88 31.61 -3.14
CA SER A 363 -22.69 32.11 -4.50
C SER A 363 -22.56 33.64 -4.53
N TYR A 364 -23.41 34.33 -3.77
CA TYR A 364 -23.32 35.79 -3.64
C TYR A 364 -22.02 36.22 -2.93
N ALA A 365 -21.65 35.57 -1.83
CA ALA A 365 -20.43 35.86 -1.08
C ALA A 365 -19.17 35.61 -1.92
N ALA A 366 -19.14 34.56 -2.73
CA ALA A 366 -18.04 34.27 -3.64
C ALA A 366 -17.86 35.37 -4.69
N LEU A 367 -18.95 35.80 -5.34
CA LEU A 367 -18.90 36.94 -6.27
C LEU A 367 -18.51 38.24 -5.55
N ALA A 368 -19.06 38.47 -4.36
CA ALA A 368 -18.74 39.63 -3.54
C ALA A 368 -17.25 39.66 -3.15
N ALA A 369 -16.63 38.52 -2.81
CA ALA A 369 -15.21 38.45 -2.49
C ALA A 369 -14.29 38.74 -3.69
N GLN A 370 -14.72 38.40 -4.90
CA GLN A 370 -14.01 38.77 -6.14
C GLN A 370 -14.11 40.27 -6.42
N VAL A 371 -15.30 40.85 -6.20
CA VAL A 371 -15.59 42.24 -6.58
C VAL A 371 -15.15 43.25 -5.52
N GLU A 372 -15.30 42.93 -4.23
CA GLU A 372 -15.05 43.84 -3.10
C GLU A 372 -13.71 44.57 -3.17
N PRO A 373 -12.58 43.90 -3.44
CA PRO A 373 -11.30 44.58 -3.43
C PRO A 373 -11.20 45.64 -4.53
N ALA A 374 -11.95 45.48 -5.63
CA ALA A 374 -12.04 46.44 -6.74
C ALA A 374 -12.99 47.63 -6.46
N VAL A 375 -13.93 47.50 -5.51
CA VAL A 375 -14.99 48.50 -5.24
C VAL A 375 -14.42 49.87 -4.86
N TYR A 376 -13.25 49.93 -4.22
CA TYR A 376 -12.62 51.20 -3.87
C TYR A 376 -12.39 52.09 -5.11
N GLY A 377 -12.05 51.49 -6.26
CA GLY A 377 -11.90 52.22 -7.50
C GLY A 377 -13.21 52.88 -7.95
N GLU A 378 -14.32 52.14 -7.95
CA GLU A 378 -15.65 52.69 -8.22
C GLU A 378 -16.02 53.82 -7.25
N ALA A 379 -15.72 53.64 -5.96
CA ALA A 379 -15.98 54.63 -4.92
C ALA A 379 -15.17 55.92 -5.12
N ALA A 380 -13.91 55.78 -5.52
CA ALA A 380 -13.04 56.91 -5.83
C ALA A 380 -13.53 57.69 -7.06
N ARG A 381 -13.97 56.98 -8.10
CA ARG A 381 -14.35 57.58 -9.39
C ARG A 381 -15.77 58.15 -9.43
N TRP A 382 -16.73 57.44 -8.85
CA TRP A 382 -18.16 57.75 -8.99
C TRP A 382 -18.92 57.92 -7.68
N GLY A 383 -18.40 57.42 -6.56
CA GLY A 383 -19.07 57.47 -5.25
C GLY A 383 -19.41 58.88 -4.74
N ALA A 384 -18.68 59.91 -5.19
CA ALA A 384 -18.92 61.31 -4.87
C ALA A 384 -19.56 62.12 -6.00
N TYR A 385 -19.83 61.53 -7.18
CA TYR A 385 -20.28 62.28 -8.36
C TYR A 385 -21.53 63.11 -8.10
N ARG A 386 -22.56 62.52 -7.49
CA ARG A 386 -23.81 63.22 -7.20
C ARG A 386 -23.66 64.35 -6.19
N ARG A 387 -22.69 64.24 -5.28
CA ARG A 387 -22.39 65.25 -4.26
C ARG A 387 -21.53 66.39 -4.82
N ASP A 388 -20.48 66.04 -5.56
CA ASP A 388 -19.41 66.97 -5.94
C ASP A 388 -19.61 67.61 -7.33
N VAL A 389 -20.40 67.00 -8.21
CA VAL A 389 -20.54 67.41 -9.62
C VAL A 389 -21.95 67.86 -9.98
N THR A 390 -23.00 67.22 -9.43
CA THR A 390 -24.38 67.63 -9.74
C THR A 390 -24.93 68.61 -8.70
N PRO A 391 -25.74 69.60 -9.10
CA PRO A 391 -26.41 70.50 -8.14
C PRO A 391 -27.49 69.73 -7.37
N GLY A 392 -27.40 69.70 -6.04
CA GLY A 392 -28.50 69.24 -5.19
C GLY A 392 -28.09 68.72 -3.82
N GLY A 393 -28.59 69.37 -2.76
CA GLY A 393 -28.73 68.86 -1.39
C GLY A 393 -27.48 68.27 -0.70
N ALA A 394 -27.67 67.83 0.55
CA ALA A 394 -26.66 67.13 1.33
C ALA A 394 -26.62 65.63 0.94
N ILE A 395 -26.11 65.31 -0.24
CA ILE A 395 -25.93 63.91 -0.70
C ILE A 395 -24.66 63.33 -0.07
N PRO A 396 -24.71 62.16 0.61
CA PRO A 396 -23.52 61.54 1.17
C PRO A 396 -22.60 61.03 0.04
N ARG A 397 -21.32 60.87 0.35
CA ARG A 397 -20.40 60.12 -0.51
C ARG A 397 -20.61 58.64 -0.23
N TYR A 398 -20.82 57.86 -1.27
CA TYR A 398 -20.89 56.41 -1.19
C TYR A 398 -19.50 55.79 -1.42
N GLY A 399 -19.22 54.69 -0.73
CA GLY A 399 -17.98 53.95 -0.90
C GLY A 399 -18.03 52.56 -0.29
N THR A 400 -16.86 52.05 0.10
CA THR A 400 -16.69 50.68 0.59
C THR A 400 -17.53 50.37 1.83
N ASN A 401 -17.83 51.37 2.67
CA ASN A 401 -18.68 51.19 3.84
C ASN A 401 -20.14 50.91 3.46
N GLU A 402 -20.72 51.70 2.55
CA GLU A 402 -22.09 51.49 2.08
C GLU A 402 -22.22 50.18 1.30
N TRP A 403 -21.19 49.83 0.51
CA TRP A 403 -21.13 48.53 -0.16
C TRP A 403 -21.10 47.37 0.84
N ALA A 404 -20.24 47.47 1.88
CA ALA A 404 -20.12 46.45 2.92
C ALA A 404 -21.41 46.31 3.74
N ALA A 405 -22.11 47.41 4.02
CA ALA A 405 -23.40 47.40 4.69
C ALA A 405 -24.48 46.70 3.85
N GLU A 406 -24.55 46.94 2.55
CA GLU A 406 -25.50 46.26 1.67
C GLU A 406 -25.19 44.78 1.50
N ARG A 407 -23.91 44.42 1.38
CA ARG A 407 -23.48 43.01 1.41
C ARG A 407 -23.90 42.35 2.72
N ALA A 408 -23.66 43.01 3.86
CA ALA A 408 -24.03 42.50 5.17
C ALA A 408 -25.53 42.25 5.24
N ARG A 409 -26.38 43.24 4.88
CA ARG A 409 -27.84 43.09 4.83
C ARG A 409 -28.28 41.88 4.01
N LEU A 410 -27.67 41.67 2.84
CA LEU A 410 -28.04 40.54 1.98
C LEU A 410 -27.64 39.19 2.59
N LEU A 411 -26.46 39.09 3.18
CA LEU A 411 -25.95 37.86 3.79
C LEU A 411 -26.58 37.55 5.15
N SER A 412 -26.91 38.56 5.97
CA SER A 412 -27.48 38.38 7.30
C SER A 412 -29.00 38.29 7.30
N ASP A 413 -29.66 39.07 6.43
CA ASP A 413 -31.12 39.24 6.51
C ASP A 413 -31.82 38.63 5.29
N TYR A 414 -31.31 38.85 4.08
CA TYR A 414 -32.00 38.44 2.85
C TYR A 414 -31.92 36.93 2.59
N PHE A 415 -30.74 36.40 2.29
CA PHE A 415 -30.59 34.99 1.88
C PHE A 415 -31.03 33.98 2.95
N PRO A 416 -30.76 34.19 4.26
CA PRO A 416 -31.22 33.26 5.29
C PRO A 416 -32.73 33.08 5.33
N ALA A 417 -33.52 34.12 5.02
CA ALA A 417 -34.97 34.08 5.11
C ALA A 417 -35.68 33.93 3.75
N ARG A 418 -35.07 34.36 2.64
CA ARG A 418 -35.75 34.50 1.35
C ARG A 418 -36.33 33.19 0.82
N THR A 419 -35.61 32.08 0.92
CA THR A 419 -36.06 30.78 0.42
C THR A 419 -37.37 30.34 1.07
N GLY A 420 -37.49 30.47 2.39
CA GLY A 420 -38.72 30.14 3.11
C GLY A 420 -39.90 31.02 2.72
N VAL A 421 -39.68 32.34 2.58
CA VAL A 421 -40.70 33.29 2.10
C VAL A 421 -41.15 32.92 0.69
N PHE A 422 -40.21 32.62 -0.20
CA PHE A 422 -40.52 32.31 -1.59
C PHE A 422 -41.27 30.99 -1.75
N VAL A 423 -40.90 29.93 -1.02
CA VAL A 423 -41.67 28.67 -1.00
C VAL A 423 -43.13 28.92 -0.58
N ASN A 424 -43.38 29.80 0.40
CA ASN A 424 -44.74 30.15 0.79
C ASN A 424 -45.49 30.94 -0.30
N GLN A 425 -44.81 31.83 -1.01
CA GLN A 425 -45.37 32.54 -2.18
C GLN A 425 -45.72 31.56 -3.32
N LEU A 426 -44.87 30.55 -3.57
CA LEU A 426 -45.14 29.51 -4.57
C LEU A 426 -46.34 28.65 -4.17
N ARG A 427 -46.46 28.27 -2.90
CA ARG A 427 -47.65 27.56 -2.38
C ARG A 427 -48.92 28.38 -2.54
N ALA A 428 -48.90 29.66 -2.17
CA ALA A 428 -50.04 30.56 -2.31
C ALA A 428 -50.45 30.76 -3.79
N ALA A 429 -49.49 30.76 -4.72
CA ALA A 429 -49.75 30.80 -6.16
C ALA A 429 -50.13 29.44 -6.76
N GLY A 430 -50.15 28.37 -5.97
CA GLY A 430 -50.42 27.02 -6.45
C GLY A 430 -49.30 26.40 -7.30
N LEU A 431 -48.10 26.96 -7.26
CA LEU A 431 -46.92 26.50 -8.01
C LEU A 431 -46.05 25.51 -7.22
N TYR A 432 -46.39 25.24 -5.96
CA TYR A 432 -45.74 24.23 -5.13
C TYR A 432 -46.78 23.56 -4.20
N PRO A 433 -46.88 22.22 -4.13
CA PRO A 433 -47.85 21.54 -3.27
C PRO A 433 -47.67 21.81 -1.77
N ALA A 434 -48.77 21.75 -1.01
CA ALA A 434 -48.70 21.74 0.44
C ALA A 434 -48.13 20.41 0.98
N LEU A 435 -48.34 19.31 0.24
CA LEU A 435 -47.75 18.00 0.53
C LEU A 435 -46.23 18.06 0.34
N ALA A 436 -45.48 17.83 1.42
CA ALA A 436 -44.02 17.82 1.38
C ALA A 436 -43.49 16.69 0.48
N ALA A 437 -42.43 16.99 -0.27
CA ALA A 437 -41.66 15.99 -1.00
C ALA A 437 -40.90 15.08 -0.01
N PRO A 438 -40.56 13.84 -0.41
CA PRO A 438 -39.76 12.97 0.44
C PRO A 438 -38.31 13.48 0.53
N SER A 439 -37.57 13.03 1.54
CA SER A 439 -36.14 13.30 1.69
C SER A 439 -35.31 12.02 1.62
N PHE A 440 -34.10 12.15 1.07
CA PHE A 440 -33.08 11.10 1.05
C PHE A 440 -32.01 11.37 2.11
N THR A 441 -31.50 10.33 2.76
CA THR A 441 -30.37 10.43 3.70
C THR A 441 -29.37 9.28 3.45
N PRO A 442 -28.19 9.56 2.89
CA PRO A 442 -27.74 10.85 2.35
C PRO A 442 -28.49 11.25 1.06
N HIS A 443 -28.55 12.55 0.77
CA HIS A 443 -29.15 13.07 -0.45
C HIS A 443 -28.12 13.10 -1.60
N GLY A 444 -27.84 11.92 -2.15
CA GLY A 444 -26.84 11.74 -3.20
C GLY A 444 -25.43 11.51 -2.64
N GLY A 445 -24.46 11.44 -3.54
CA GLY A 445 -23.05 11.25 -3.22
C GLY A 445 -22.51 9.86 -3.55
N THR A 446 -21.39 9.50 -2.94
CA THR A 446 -20.72 8.21 -3.18
C THR A 446 -21.00 7.26 -2.03
N LEU A 447 -21.54 6.09 -2.34
CA LEU A 447 -21.93 5.06 -1.38
C LEU A 447 -21.24 3.73 -1.68
N ALA A 448 -21.07 2.87 -0.68
CA ALA A 448 -20.68 1.50 -0.95
C ALA A 448 -21.78 0.78 -1.75
N TYR A 449 -21.41 -0.13 -2.65
CA TYR A 449 -22.38 -1.02 -3.30
C TYR A 449 -23.23 -1.75 -2.24
N GLY A 450 -24.55 -1.73 -2.40
CA GLY A 450 -25.48 -2.35 -1.45
C GLY A 450 -25.80 -1.50 -0.23
N ALA A 451 -25.23 -0.29 -0.10
CA ALA A 451 -25.60 0.66 0.94
C ALA A 451 -27.07 1.08 0.80
N GLU A 452 -27.69 1.42 1.92
CA GLU A 452 -29.06 1.86 1.97
C GLU A 452 -29.13 3.40 2.02
N VAL A 453 -29.97 3.98 1.17
CA VAL A 453 -30.36 5.39 1.26
C VAL A 453 -31.65 5.46 2.05
N GLY A 454 -31.61 6.15 3.19
CA GLY A 454 -32.81 6.40 3.99
C GLY A 454 -33.79 7.26 3.20
N VAL A 455 -35.07 6.88 3.22
CA VAL A 455 -36.17 7.59 2.59
C VAL A 455 -37.19 7.94 3.66
N SER A 456 -37.57 9.22 3.73
CA SER A 456 -38.55 9.67 4.71
C SER A 456 -39.55 10.66 4.13
N ALA A 457 -40.78 10.62 4.64
CA ALA A 457 -41.85 11.56 4.34
C ALA A 457 -42.73 11.76 5.57
N ALA A 458 -43.26 12.97 5.74
CA ALA A 458 -44.09 13.31 6.91
C ALA A 458 -45.47 12.63 6.90
N GLN A 459 -46.02 12.34 5.70
CA GLN A 459 -47.32 11.72 5.51
C GLN A 459 -47.43 11.12 4.10
N GLY A 460 -48.35 10.17 3.90
CA GLY A 460 -48.57 9.54 2.59
C GLY A 460 -47.61 8.39 2.27
N THR A 461 -47.72 7.83 1.06
CA THR A 461 -46.87 6.74 0.58
C THR A 461 -45.78 7.29 -0.32
N VAL A 462 -44.51 6.92 -0.07
CA VAL A 462 -43.39 7.27 -0.95
C VAL A 462 -43.27 6.24 -2.08
N TYR A 463 -43.20 6.70 -3.32
CA TYR A 463 -42.89 5.89 -4.49
C TYR A 463 -41.52 6.29 -5.03
N VAL A 464 -40.66 5.30 -5.27
CA VAL A 464 -39.28 5.48 -5.70
C VAL A 464 -39.01 4.74 -7.00
N THR A 465 -38.20 5.34 -7.87
CA THR A 465 -37.62 4.74 -9.06
C THR A 465 -36.10 4.87 -8.97
N VAL A 466 -35.38 3.81 -9.36
CA VAL A 466 -33.89 3.75 -9.32
C VAL A 466 -33.26 3.80 -10.71
N ASP A 467 -34.09 3.86 -11.76
CA ASP A 467 -33.70 3.95 -13.17
C ASP A 467 -33.72 5.40 -13.69
N GLY A 468 -34.00 6.37 -12.82
CA GLY A 468 -34.15 7.78 -13.19
C GLY A 468 -35.48 8.16 -13.86
N SER A 469 -36.44 7.24 -13.99
CA SER A 469 -37.80 7.56 -14.45
C SER A 469 -38.60 8.32 -13.37
N ASP A 470 -39.67 9.01 -13.74
CA ASP A 470 -40.55 9.64 -12.73
C ASP A 470 -41.44 8.57 -12.06
N PRO A 471 -41.58 8.55 -10.72
CA PRO A 471 -42.48 7.61 -10.03
C PRO A 471 -43.98 7.75 -10.40
N ARG A 472 -44.34 8.81 -11.10
CA ARG A 472 -45.69 9.13 -11.55
C ARG A 472 -45.79 9.09 -13.07
N VAL A 473 -46.91 8.58 -13.59
CA VAL A 473 -47.28 8.70 -15.01
C VAL A 473 -47.86 10.09 -15.29
N ALA A 474 -47.22 10.83 -16.20
CA ALA A 474 -47.64 12.18 -16.60
C ALA A 474 -49.10 12.19 -17.11
N PHE A 475 -49.82 13.27 -16.86
CA PHE A 475 -51.24 13.49 -17.20
C PHE A 475 -52.28 12.55 -16.59
N SER A 476 -51.93 11.36 -16.08
CA SER A 476 -52.92 10.37 -15.64
C SER A 476 -53.20 10.38 -14.14
N GLY A 477 -52.25 10.74 -13.29
CA GLY A 477 -52.43 10.48 -11.84
C GLY A 477 -51.70 9.25 -11.33
N ALA A 478 -51.47 8.27 -12.20
CA ALA A 478 -51.12 6.92 -11.79
C ALA A 478 -49.67 6.81 -11.31
N VAL A 479 -49.43 5.80 -10.45
CA VAL A 479 -48.09 5.33 -10.11
C VAL A 479 -47.49 4.67 -11.37
N ALA A 480 -46.23 4.96 -11.69
CA ALA A 480 -45.55 4.34 -12.82
C ALA A 480 -45.22 2.87 -12.54
N ASP A 481 -45.22 2.02 -13.57
CA ASP A 481 -44.90 0.58 -13.43
C ASP A 481 -43.46 0.32 -12.95
N THR A 482 -42.56 1.27 -13.17
CA THR A 482 -41.17 1.25 -12.68
C THR A 482 -41.03 1.70 -11.23
N ALA A 483 -42.10 2.23 -10.62
CA ALA A 483 -42.06 2.80 -9.28
C ALA A 483 -42.42 1.77 -8.22
N VAL A 484 -41.66 1.76 -7.12
CA VAL A 484 -41.88 0.86 -5.98
C VAL A 484 -42.30 1.68 -4.76
N ALA A 485 -43.32 1.22 -4.04
CA ALA A 485 -43.67 1.78 -2.75
C ALA A 485 -42.53 1.52 -1.76
N CYS A 486 -41.91 2.59 -1.26
CA CYS A 486 -40.74 2.53 -0.40
C CYS A 486 -41.13 2.74 1.06
N GLY A 487 -40.56 1.92 1.94
CA GLY A 487 -40.56 2.13 3.38
C GLY A 487 -39.48 3.13 3.80
N ALA A 488 -38.67 2.75 4.79
CA ALA A 488 -37.66 3.64 5.38
C ALA A 488 -36.37 3.79 4.54
N GLY A 489 -36.16 3.01 3.47
CA GLY A 489 -34.94 3.08 2.69
C GLY A 489 -34.95 2.29 1.38
N VAL A 490 -33.95 2.57 0.54
CA VAL A 490 -33.69 1.94 -0.76
C VAL A 490 -32.25 1.49 -0.84
N THR A 491 -32.03 0.22 -1.15
CA THR A 491 -30.68 -0.33 -1.40
C THR A 491 -30.18 0.14 -2.76
N VAL A 492 -29.01 0.78 -2.78
CA VAL A 492 -28.38 1.27 -4.01
C VAL A 492 -27.41 0.21 -4.54
N THR A 493 -27.82 -0.43 -5.63
CA THR A 493 -27.05 -1.48 -6.31
C THR A 493 -26.50 -1.05 -7.66
N ASN A 494 -26.95 0.09 -8.19
CA ASN A 494 -26.42 0.71 -9.40
C ASN A 494 -26.14 2.20 -9.16
N ALA A 495 -25.11 2.73 -9.80
CA ALA A 495 -24.92 4.17 -9.89
C ALA A 495 -26.02 4.78 -10.78
N GLY A 496 -26.47 6.00 -10.46
CA GLY A 496 -27.53 6.65 -11.22
C GLY A 496 -28.35 7.65 -10.39
N VAL A 497 -29.47 8.09 -10.97
CA VAL A 497 -30.41 9.02 -10.34
C VAL A 497 -31.56 8.24 -9.73
N ILE A 498 -31.76 8.42 -8.42
CA ILE A 498 -32.94 7.93 -7.72
C ILE A 498 -33.95 9.07 -7.63
N LYS A 499 -35.21 8.78 -7.97
CA LYS A 499 -36.31 9.73 -7.95
C LYS A 499 -37.42 9.25 -7.03
N ALA A 500 -38.00 10.16 -6.25
CA ALA A 500 -39.04 9.84 -5.29
C ALA A 500 -40.13 10.91 -5.23
N ARG A 501 -41.38 10.47 -5.05
CA ARG A 501 -42.53 11.32 -4.76
C ARG A 501 -43.40 10.72 -3.66
N VAL A 502 -44.13 11.58 -2.95
CA VAL A 502 -45.18 11.19 -2.02
C VAL A 502 -46.54 11.28 -2.70
N LEU A 503 -47.39 10.27 -2.51
CA LEU A 503 -48.81 10.32 -2.86
C LEU A 503 -49.65 10.26 -1.58
N ALA A 504 -50.49 11.28 -1.35
CA ALA A 504 -51.44 11.33 -0.26
C ALA A 504 -52.79 11.88 -0.73
N GLN A 505 -53.88 11.16 -0.47
CA GLN A 505 -55.25 11.58 -0.83
C GLN A 505 -55.40 12.01 -2.31
N GLY A 506 -54.71 11.33 -3.22
CA GLY A 506 -54.74 11.63 -4.67
C GLY A 506 -53.88 12.82 -5.10
N VAL A 507 -53.14 13.46 -4.19
CA VAL A 507 -52.22 14.56 -4.49
C VAL A 507 -50.77 14.06 -4.46
N TRP A 508 -50.01 14.40 -5.51
CA TRP A 508 -48.58 14.14 -5.59
C TRP A 508 -47.77 15.31 -5.02
N SER A 509 -46.68 15.00 -4.31
CA SER A 509 -45.67 15.99 -3.94
C SER A 509 -44.83 16.42 -5.16
N ALA A 510 -44.01 17.46 -4.97
CA ALA A 510 -42.89 17.71 -5.88
C ALA A 510 -41.90 16.52 -5.89
N LEU A 511 -41.13 16.40 -6.97
CA LEU A 511 -40.11 15.37 -7.17
C LEU A 511 -38.87 15.64 -6.31
N CYS A 512 -38.47 14.66 -5.51
CA CYS A 512 -37.14 14.60 -4.93
C CYS A 512 -36.25 13.72 -5.81
N GLU A 513 -35.07 14.21 -6.20
CA GLU A 513 -34.12 13.46 -7.01
C GLU A 513 -32.71 13.59 -6.42
N ALA A 514 -31.94 12.50 -6.41
CA ALA A 514 -30.56 12.48 -5.94
C ALA A 514 -29.70 11.56 -6.81
N SER A 515 -28.45 11.95 -7.06
CA SER A 515 -27.50 11.16 -7.85
C SER A 515 -26.53 10.41 -6.95
N PHE A 516 -26.38 9.11 -7.19
CA PHE A 516 -25.50 8.22 -6.43
C PHE A 516 -24.42 7.61 -7.32
N SER A 517 -23.20 7.57 -6.80
CA SER A 517 -22.08 6.78 -7.33
C SER A 517 -21.74 5.66 -6.35
N LEU A 518 -21.19 4.55 -6.85
CA LEU A 518 -20.90 3.39 -6.02
C LEU A 518 -19.39 3.14 -5.89
N ILE A 519 -18.94 2.81 -4.68
CA ILE A 519 -17.64 2.24 -4.38
C ILE A 519 -17.83 0.75 -4.11
N TYR A 520 -17.05 -0.07 -4.80
CA TYR A 520 -16.92 -1.49 -4.48
C TYR A 520 -15.76 -1.64 -3.50
N PRO A 521 -15.98 -2.17 -2.28
CA PRO A 521 -14.91 -2.27 -1.28
C PRO A 521 -13.82 -3.29 -1.65
N GLU A 522 -14.15 -4.30 -2.48
CA GLU A 522 -13.20 -5.27 -3.03
C GLU A 522 -13.59 -5.60 -4.49
N PRO A 523 -13.30 -4.73 -5.48
CA PRO A 523 -13.58 -5.00 -6.89
C PRO A 523 -12.95 -6.32 -7.36
N VAL A 524 -13.73 -7.08 -8.12
CA VAL A 524 -13.35 -8.37 -8.69
C VAL A 524 -12.78 -8.19 -10.09
N PHE A 525 -11.64 -8.83 -10.38
CA PHE A 525 -11.09 -8.90 -11.74
C PHE A 525 -11.94 -9.86 -12.59
N LEU A 526 -12.60 -9.32 -13.62
CA LEU A 526 -13.59 -10.00 -14.45
C LEU A 526 -13.03 -10.84 -15.62
N PRO A 527 -11.91 -10.48 -16.27
CA PRO A 527 -11.41 -11.24 -17.42
C PRO A 527 -11.08 -12.70 -17.09
N ALA A 528 -11.65 -13.62 -17.86
CA ALA A 528 -11.33 -15.05 -17.75
C ALA A 528 -9.93 -15.39 -18.30
N GLY A 529 -9.43 -14.61 -19.26
CA GLY A 529 -8.08 -14.68 -19.82
C GLY A 529 -7.25 -13.45 -19.48
N ASP A 530 -6.33 -13.08 -20.36
CA ASP A 530 -5.50 -11.87 -20.18
C ASP A 530 -6.36 -10.61 -20.09
N GLY A 531 -5.94 -9.67 -19.25
CA GLY A 531 -6.61 -8.37 -19.14
C GLY A 531 -5.69 -7.30 -18.55
N ALA A 532 -5.88 -6.06 -18.99
CA ALA A 532 -5.15 -4.92 -18.46
C ALA A 532 -5.78 -4.40 -17.16
N TRP A 533 -4.94 -4.03 -16.18
CA TRP A 533 -5.38 -3.47 -14.91
C TRP A 533 -6.10 -2.12 -15.09
N GLN A 534 -5.63 -1.29 -16.02
CA GLN A 534 -6.13 0.07 -16.24
C GLN A 534 -7.43 0.14 -17.05
N VAL A 535 -7.95 -1.00 -17.51
CA VAL A 535 -9.22 -1.03 -18.24
C VAL A 535 -10.36 -1.18 -17.24
N ALA A 536 -11.13 -0.11 -17.07
CA ALA A 536 -12.27 -0.04 -16.15
C ALA A 536 -13.21 -1.25 -16.27
N THR A 537 -13.56 -1.67 -17.50
CA THR A 537 -14.45 -2.82 -17.75
C THR A 537 -13.89 -4.17 -17.32
N ASN A 538 -12.60 -4.28 -17.00
CA ASN A 538 -12.00 -5.50 -16.45
C ASN A 538 -12.25 -5.65 -14.94
N TRP A 539 -12.85 -4.64 -14.30
CA TRP A 539 -13.15 -4.65 -12.88
C TRP A 539 -14.65 -4.56 -12.65
N GLN A 540 -15.14 -5.30 -11.67
CA GLN A 540 -16.51 -5.17 -11.20
C GLN A 540 -16.79 -3.71 -10.81
N GLY A 541 -17.87 -3.15 -11.35
CA GLY A 541 -18.23 -1.75 -11.11
C GLY A 541 -17.60 -0.73 -12.04
N HIS A 542 -16.80 -1.17 -13.01
CA HIS A 542 -16.14 -0.28 -13.98
C HIS A 542 -15.19 0.74 -13.34
N LEU A 543 -14.55 0.39 -12.22
CA LEU A 543 -13.58 1.22 -11.52
C LEU A 543 -12.22 0.54 -11.52
N VAL A 544 -11.18 1.26 -11.98
CA VAL A 544 -9.80 0.79 -11.90
C VAL A 544 -9.31 0.94 -10.46
N PRO A 545 -8.95 -0.15 -9.76
CA PRO A 545 -8.45 -0.08 -8.39
C PRO A 545 -7.05 0.56 -8.38
N ASP A 546 -6.89 1.71 -7.72
CA ASP A 546 -5.59 2.40 -7.60
C ASP A 546 -5.60 3.32 -6.36
N GLY A 547 -4.79 2.98 -5.37
CA GLY A 547 -4.63 3.76 -4.15
C GLY A 547 -4.22 2.91 -2.94
N ALA A 548 -3.62 3.55 -1.94
CA ALA A 548 -3.25 2.91 -0.68
C ALA A 548 -4.50 2.36 0.03
N GLY A 549 -4.39 1.15 0.60
CA GLY A 549 -5.49 0.45 1.26
C GLY A 549 -6.55 -0.16 0.31
N THR A 550 -6.45 0.09 -1.00
CA THR A 550 -7.36 -0.50 -1.99
C THR A 550 -7.25 -2.02 -1.98
N GLN A 551 -8.39 -2.71 -1.97
CA GLN A 551 -8.46 -4.17 -1.94
C GLN A 551 -9.02 -4.70 -3.24
N VAL A 552 -8.47 -5.79 -3.75
CA VAL A 552 -8.95 -6.43 -4.99
C VAL A 552 -9.05 -7.94 -4.82
N ARG A 553 -10.02 -8.53 -5.52
CA ARG A 553 -10.17 -9.98 -5.62
C ARG A 553 -9.93 -10.45 -7.04
N ILE A 554 -9.15 -11.52 -7.17
CA ILE A 554 -8.73 -12.13 -8.43
C ILE A 554 -9.19 -13.60 -8.36
N PRO A 555 -10.36 -13.94 -8.95
CA PRO A 555 -10.93 -15.28 -8.87
C PRO A 555 -10.07 -16.34 -9.56
N ALA A 556 -10.28 -17.62 -9.25
CA ALA A 556 -9.59 -18.70 -9.95
C ALA A 556 -9.86 -18.67 -11.47
N ALA A 557 -8.82 -18.89 -12.27
CA ALA A 557 -8.91 -18.95 -13.73
C ALA A 557 -8.90 -20.40 -14.23
N ALA A 558 -9.59 -20.68 -15.33
CA ALA A 558 -9.57 -22.01 -15.95
C ALA A 558 -8.26 -22.30 -16.72
N THR A 559 -7.62 -21.26 -17.24
CA THR A 559 -6.35 -21.31 -17.98
C THR A 559 -5.37 -20.28 -17.43
N ASP A 560 -4.09 -20.42 -17.78
CA ASP A 560 -3.10 -19.38 -17.53
C ASP A 560 -3.56 -18.02 -18.06
N ARG A 561 -3.32 -16.97 -17.27
CA ARG A 561 -3.62 -15.58 -17.67
C ARG A 561 -2.64 -14.57 -17.10
N ASN A 562 -2.52 -13.45 -17.80
CA ASN A 562 -1.77 -12.27 -17.41
C ASN A 562 -2.70 -11.11 -17.02
N ILE A 563 -2.45 -10.53 -15.86
CA ILE A 563 -2.98 -9.22 -15.46
C ILE A 563 -1.88 -8.21 -15.77
N VAL A 564 -2.12 -7.36 -16.77
CA VAL A 564 -1.11 -6.47 -17.35
C VAL A 564 -1.27 -5.05 -16.81
N VAL A 565 -0.24 -4.56 -16.13
CA VAL A 565 -0.13 -3.21 -15.57
C VAL A 565 0.47 -2.29 -16.64
N GLN A 566 -0.34 -1.36 -17.16
CA GLN A 566 0.00 -0.43 -18.23
C GLN A 566 0.41 0.97 -17.74
N GLN A 567 0.29 1.22 -16.45
CA GLN A 567 0.82 2.40 -15.75
C GLN A 567 1.12 1.99 -14.30
N ALA A 568 2.01 2.71 -13.61
CA ALA A 568 2.28 2.43 -12.20
C ALA A 568 0.98 2.46 -11.38
N VAL A 569 0.81 1.51 -10.46
CA VAL A 569 -0.42 1.34 -9.69
C VAL A 569 -0.12 1.12 -8.22
N THR A 570 -0.96 1.67 -7.34
CA THR A 570 -0.90 1.42 -5.90
C THR A 570 -2.04 0.51 -5.46
N VAL A 571 -1.76 -0.48 -4.63
CA VAL A 571 -2.76 -1.42 -4.10
C VAL A 571 -2.39 -1.86 -2.69
N GLY A 572 -3.39 -1.97 -1.81
CA GLY A 572 -3.21 -2.41 -0.43
C GLY A 572 -3.37 -3.91 -0.24
N ARG A 573 -4.38 -4.54 -0.84
CA ARG A 573 -4.63 -5.99 -0.71
C ARG A 573 -4.94 -6.63 -2.05
N LEU A 574 -4.27 -7.73 -2.37
CA LEU A 574 -4.62 -8.61 -3.49
C LEU A 574 -4.99 -10.00 -2.98
N THR A 575 -6.22 -10.44 -3.23
CA THR A 575 -6.70 -11.78 -2.92
C THR A 575 -6.74 -12.63 -4.19
N PHE A 576 -5.88 -13.64 -4.30
CA PHE A 576 -5.90 -14.64 -5.37
C PHE A 576 -6.61 -15.92 -4.90
N GLU A 577 -7.65 -16.33 -5.62
CA GLU A 577 -8.29 -17.63 -5.46
C GLU A 577 -7.66 -18.63 -6.43
N GLN A 578 -7.19 -19.77 -5.94
CA GLN A 578 -6.45 -20.77 -6.71
C GLN A 578 -6.99 -22.18 -6.46
N ASP A 579 -8.07 -22.55 -7.15
CA ASP A 579 -8.69 -23.88 -7.08
C ASP A 579 -8.36 -24.80 -8.27
N GLY A 580 -7.69 -24.27 -9.29
CA GLY A 580 -7.28 -25.00 -10.49
C GLY A 580 -5.76 -25.23 -10.58
N ALA A 581 -5.30 -25.62 -11.78
CA ALA A 581 -3.87 -25.80 -12.10
C ALA A 581 -3.25 -24.61 -12.84
N SER A 582 -4.00 -23.52 -13.01
CA SER A 582 -3.61 -22.37 -13.83
C SER A 582 -2.70 -21.39 -13.11
N VAL A 583 -1.94 -20.62 -13.88
CA VAL A 583 -1.11 -19.53 -13.37
C VAL A 583 -1.77 -18.20 -13.63
N THR A 584 -1.91 -17.38 -12.59
CA THR A 584 -2.27 -15.97 -12.74
C THR A 584 -1.04 -15.10 -12.51
N ARG A 585 -0.60 -14.39 -13.55
CA ARG A 585 0.63 -13.58 -13.53
C ARG A 585 0.30 -12.09 -13.52
N LEU A 586 0.83 -11.33 -12.58
CA LEU A 586 0.86 -9.88 -12.63
C LEU A 586 2.14 -9.43 -13.35
N ARG A 587 2.02 -8.61 -14.41
CA ARG A 587 3.15 -8.18 -15.26
C ARG A 587 3.01 -6.72 -15.64
N ASP A 588 4.10 -6.04 -15.91
CA ASP A 588 4.12 -4.70 -16.50
C ASP A 588 4.13 -4.76 -18.03
N ALA A 589 3.44 -3.81 -18.66
CA ALA A 589 3.40 -3.68 -20.12
C ALA A 589 4.69 -3.08 -20.69
N ALA A 590 5.38 -2.25 -19.91
CA ALA A 590 6.62 -1.59 -20.26
C ALA A 590 7.38 -1.14 -19.00
N ALA A 591 8.64 -0.76 -19.17
CA ALA A 591 9.46 -0.21 -18.10
C ALA A 591 8.84 1.06 -17.49
N GLY A 592 8.92 1.19 -16.16
CA GLY A 592 8.37 2.31 -15.39
C GLY A 592 6.98 2.07 -14.80
N TYR A 593 6.35 0.91 -15.07
CA TYR A 593 5.03 0.57 -14.55
C TYR A 593 5.13 -0.36 -13.33
N ALA A 594 5.70 0.18 -12.25
CA ALA A 594 5.88 -0.53 -10.99
C ALA A 594 4.53 -0.78 -10.27
N VAL A 595 4.51 -1.81 -9.43
CA VAL A 595 3.39 -2.08 -8.52
C VAL A 595 3.78 -1.63 -7.11
N HIS A 596 3.04 -0.66 -6.58
CA HIS A 596 3.24 -0.11 -5.23
C HIS A 596 2.31 -0.82 -4.25
N LEU A 597 2.89 -1.39 -3.19
CA LEU A 597 2.19 -2.13 -2.15
C LEU A 597 2.11 -1.22 -0.91
N ASP A 598 0.92 -0.70 -0.64
CA ASP A 598 0.67 0.26 0.45
C ASP A 598 -0.68 -0.04 1.12
N GLY A 599 -0.63 -0.48 2.38
CA GLY A 599 -1.82 -0.80 3.17
C GLY A 599 -2.62 0.42 3.64
N GLY A 600 -2.14 1.65 3.42
CA GLY A 600 -2.82 2.88 3.81
C GLY A 600 -2.67 3.23 5.29
N ALA A 601 -3.58 4.06 5.80
CA ALA A 601 -3.43 4.73 7.10
C ALA A 601 -3.34 3.79 8.33
N GLU A 602 -3.81 2.55 8.22
CA GLU A 602 -3.99 1.67 9.39
C GLU A 602 -3.48 0.23 9.20
N GLY A 603 -2.74 -0.09 8.12
CA GLY A 603 -2.47 -1.50 7.81
C GLY A 603 -1.22 -1.84 7.01
N ASN A 604 -0.85 -3.12 7.11
CA ASN A 604 0.11 -3.77 6.22
C ASN A 604 -0.52 -3.96 4.84
N ALA A 605 0.29 -3.87 3.79
CA ALA A 605 -0.11 -4.39 2.49
C ALA A 605 -0.26 -5.92 2.61
N CYS A 606 -1.09 -6.54 1.78
CA CYS A 606 -1.36 -7.98 1.87
C CYS A 606 -1.50 -8.63 0.49
N ILE A 607 -0.78 -9.74 0.27
CA ILE A 607 -1.06 -10.69 -0.80
C ILE A 607 -1.61 -11.94 -0.14
N ARG A 608 -2.88 -12.23 -0.39
CA ARG A 608 -3.55 -13.44 0.07
C ARG A 608 -3.70 -14.43 -1.07
N VAL A 609 -3.33 -15.69 -0.83
CA VAL A 609 -3.57 -16.79 -1.77
C VAL A 609 -4.34 -17.90 -1.07
N CYS A 610 -5.58 -18.12 -1.50
CA CYS A 610 -6.46 -19.16 -0.98
C CYS A 610 -6.86 -20.18 -2.06
N GLY A 611 -7.62 -21.20 -1.68
CA GLY A 611 -7.99 -22.31 -2.55
C GLY A 611 -7.19 -23.57 -2.26
N SER A 612 -7.34 -24.56 -3.14
CA SER A 612 -6.79 -25.91 -2.98
C SER A 612 -6.08 -26.48 -4.22
N GLY A 613 -5.96 -25.69 -5.28
CA GLY A 613 -5.40 -26.07 -6.57
C GLY A 613 -3.87 -26.11 -6.62
N THR A 614 -3.33 -26.69 -7.71
CA THR A 614 -1.89 -26.77 -8.02
C THR A 614 -1.35 -25.58 -8.83
N GLY A 615 -2.24 -24.65 -9.21
CA GLY A 615 -1.92 -23.37 -9.82
C GLY A 615 -1.30 -22.39 -8.83
N TRP A 616 -0.68 -21.31 -9.33
CA TRP A 616 -0.04 -20.31 -8.47
C TRP A 616 -0.22 -18.87 -8.96
N ALA A 617 -0.13 -17.94 -8.02
CA ALA A 617 -0.02 -16.51 -8.32
C ALA A 617 1.46 -16.14 -8.51
N GLU A 618 1.77 -15.37 -9.54
CA GLU A 618 3.14 -14.97 -9.86
C GLU A 618 3.24 -13.47 -10.11
N PHE A 619 4.16 -12.81 -9.42
CA PHE A 619 4.51 -11.41 -9.67
C PHE A 619 5.75 -11.39 -10.56
N ALA A 620 5.54 -11.07 -11.84
CA ALA A 620 6.57 -10.97 -12.88
C ALA A 620 6.59 -9.55 -13.47
N VAL A 621 6.81 -8.58 -12.58
CA VAL A 621 6.82 -7.13 -12.87
C VAL A 621 8.26 -6.67 -13.04
N GLY A 622 8.73 -6.48 -14.28
CA GLY A 622 10.11 -6.11 -14.59
C GLY A 622 10.49 -4.72 -14.06
N SER A 623 9.54 -3.80 -14.00
CA SER A 623 9.68 -2.48 -13.35
C SER A 623 9.77 -2.55 -11.83
N GLY A 624 9.47 -3.70 -11.24
CA GLY A 624 9.57 -3.99 -9.82
C GLY A 624 8.30 -3.73 -9.01
N CYS A 625 8.32 -4.27 -7.80
CA CYS A 625 7.33 -4.07 -6.75
C CYS A 625 7.93 -3.24 -5.61
N VAL A 626 7.22 -2.20 -5.15
CA VAL A 626 7.70 -1.28 -4.10
C VAL A 626 6.87 -1.46 -2.84
N LEU A 627 7.51 -1.83 -1.73
CA LEU A 627 6.90 -2.02 -0.41
C LEU A 627 6.92 -0.71 0.37
N HIS A 628 5.82 0.04 0.37
CA HIS A 628 5.69 1.27 1.18
C HIS A 628 5.38 0.98 2.64
N THR A 629 4.60 -0.08 2.90
CA THR A 629 4.36 -0.65 4.23
C THR A 629 4.83 -2.11 4.27
N PRO A 630 4.94 -2.75 5.45
CA PRO A 630 5.21 -4.19 5.51
C PRO A 630 4.18 -4.98 4.70
N LEU A 631 4.63 -6.01 4.00
CA LEU A 631 3.79 -6.87 3.17
C LEU A 631 3.54 -8.21 3.84
N GLU A 632 2.28 -8.47 4.17
CA GLU A 632 1.80 -9.76 4.62
C GLU A 632 1.58 -10.70 3.43
N LEU A 633 2.25 -11.84 3.45
CA LEU A 633 2.04 -12.96 2.54
C LEU A 633 1.17 -14.00 3.26
N ASP A 634 -0.16 -13.87 3.15
CA ASP A 634 -1.13 -14.82 3.71
C ASP A 634 -1.39 -15.94 2.70
N VAL A 635 -0.57 -17.00 2.76
CA VAL A 635 -0.64 -18.11 1.82
C VAL A 635 -1.28 -19.31 2.51
N ALA A 636 -2.61 -19.43 2.38
CA ALA A 636 -3.37 -20.53 2.95
C ALA A 636 -3.40 -21.77 2.03
N ASN A 637 -3.26 -21.59 0.71
CA ASN A 637 -3.26 -22.71 -0.23
C ASN A 637 -2.01 -23.59 -0.04
N LEU A 638 -2.24 -24.86 0.32
CA LEU A 638 -1.24 -25.89 0.52
C LEU A 638 -0.76 -26.54 -0.80
N GLY A 639 -1.51 -26.35 -1.88
CA GLY A 639 -1.11 -26.77 -3.22
C GLY A 639 -0.11 -25.80 -3.84
N GLY A 640 -0.34 -25.49 -5.11
CA GLY A 640 0.58 -24.73 -5.95
C GLY A 640 1.65 -25.56 -6.64
N ASN A 641 2.64 -24.85 -7.18
CA ASN A 641 3.75 -25.43 -7.90
C ASN A 641 4.71 -26.15 -6.94
N GLY A 642 5.24 -27.31 -7.32
CA GLY A 642 6.16 -28.08 -6.46
C GLY A 642 7.48 -27.36 -6.14
N GLU A 643 7.93 -26.44 -6.99
CA GLU A 643 9.13 -25.62 -6.81
C GLU A 643 8.81 -24.27 -6.14
N TYR A 644 7.72 -23.61 -6.57
CA TYR A 644 7.42 -22.22 -6.18
C TYR A 644 6.32 -22.05 -5.12
N GLY A 645 5.52 -23.09 -4.87
CA GLY A 645 4.36 -23.01 -4.00
C GLY A 645 3.19 -22.29 -4.66
N ALA A 646 2.26 -21.78 -3.86
CA ALA A 646 1.08 -21.09 -4.34
C ALA A 646 1.33 -19.61 -4.70
N LEU A 647 2.46 -19.05 -4.26
CA LEU A 647 2.85 -17.67 -4.55
C LEU A 647 4.33 -17.57 -4.93
N ARG A 648 4.63 -16.97 -6.08
CA ARG A 648 6.00 -16.66 -6.52
C ARG A 648 6.22 -15.17 -6.68
N LEU A 649 7.20 -14.64 -5.95
CA LEU A 649 7.67 -13.26 -6.07
C LEU A 649 9.00 -13.26 -6.84
N ARG A 650 8.99 -12.76 -8.08
CA ARG A 650 10.19 -12.74 -8.93
C ARG A 650 11.09 -11.53 -8.66
N GLU A 651 11.96 -11.16 -9.59
CA GLU A 651 12.95 -10.09 -9.47
C GLU A 651 12.36 -8.72 -9.07
N ALA A 652 13.23 -7.83 -8.56
CA ALA A 652 12.97 -6.41 -8.30
C ALA A 652 11.88 -6.09 -7.24
N TRP A 653 12.17 -6.39 -5.96
CA TRP A 653 11.36 -5.92 -4.83
C TRP A 653 12.16 -4.93 -3.99
N SER A 654 11.61 -3.75 -3.72
CA SER A 654 12.30 -2.63 -3.07
C SER A 654 11.41 -1.90 -2.06
N GLY A 655 11.94 -0.90 -1.37
CA GLY A 655 11.18 -0.03 -0.47
C GLY A 655 11.44 -0.28 1.02
N PRO A 656 10.92 0.60 1.90
CA PRO A 656 11.13 0.51 3.34
C PRO A 656 10.41 -0.66 4.02
N GLY A 657 9.34 -1.19 3.42
CA GLY A 657 8.54 -2.28 3.97
C GLY A 657 9.28 -3.62 4.05
N GLY A 658 8.92 -4.45 5.04
CA GLY A 658 9.42 -5.82 5.21
C GLY A 658 8.45 -6.87 4.67
N LEU A 659 8.74 -8.15 4.94
CA LEU A 659 7.85 -9.28 4.61
C LEU A 659 7.37 -9.97 5.88
N ILE A 660 6.10 -10.33 5.94
CA ILE A 660 5.52 -11.14 7.01
C ILE A 660 4.85 -12.36 6.36
N LYS A 661 5.43 -13.55 6.50
CA LYS A 661 4.89 -14.78 5.93
C LYS A 661 3.97 -15.49 6.93
N ARG A 662 2.70 -15.63 6.57
CA ARG A 662 1.62 -16.32 7.32
C ARG A 662 0.93 -17.37 6.46
N GLY A 663 0.10 -18.19 7.09
CA GLY A 663 -0.63 -19.26 6.42
C GLY A 663 0.26 -20.47 6.11
N ALA A 664 -0.34 -21.65 6.13
CA ALA A 664 0.38 -22.92 6.08
C ALA A 664 1.13 -23.21 4.76
N GLY A 665 0.79 -22.52 3.66
CA GLY A 665 1.33 -22.73 2.32
C GLY A 665 2.73 -22.14 2.09
N MET A 666 3.22 -22.31 0.86
CA MET A 666 4.57 -21.88 0.45
C MET A 666 4.51 -20.62 -0.43
N ALA A 667 5.32 -19.62 -0.07
CA ALA A 667 5.66 -18.48 -0.92
C ALA A 667 7.15 -18.55 -1.29
N SER A 668 7.51 -18.21 -2.53
CA SER A 668 8.89 -18.29 -3.02
C SER A 668 9.42 -16.95 -3.51
N LEU A 669 10.63 -16.59 -3.04
CA LEU A 669 11.43 -15.50 -3.57
C LEU A 669 12.37 -16.06 -4.65
N THR A 670 12.27 -15.53 -5.87
CA THR A 670 13.12 -15.95 -6.99
C THR A 670 13.67 -14.74 -7.73
N GLY A 671 14.80 -14.90 -8.42
CA GLY A 671 15.45 -13.81 -9.15
C GLY A 671 16.03 -12.71 -8.26
N ASP A 672 16.86 -11.87 -8.87
CA ASP A 672 17.69 -10.88 -8.18
C ASP A 672 16.86 -9.67 -7.69
N GLY A 673 17.53 -8.72 -7.01
CA GLY A 673 16.95 -7.40 -6.74
C GLY A 673 15.95 -7.35 -5.59
N LYS A 674 16.11 -8.19 -4.55
CA LYS A 674 15.41 -8.04 -3.26
C LYS A 674 16.16 -7.00 -2.40
N THR A 675 15.80 -5.74 -2.58
CA THR A 675 16.46 -4.55 -2.00
C THR A 675 15.58 -3.81 -0.98
N PHE A 676 14.48 -4.42 -0.55
CA PHE A 676 13.67 -3.87 0.53
C PHE A 676 14.44 -3.94 1.87
N THR A 677 14.20 -2.97 2.75
CA THR A 677 15.00 -2.80 3.98
C THR A 677 14.28 -3.24 5.26
N GLY A 678 12.97 -3.43 5.22
CA GLY A 678 12.21 -3.90 6.38
C GLY A 678 12.57 -5.33 6.77
N ALA A 679 12.18 -5.73 7.99
CA ALA A 679 12.45 -7.07 8.51
C ALA A 679 11.66 -8.15 7.73
N VAL A 680 12.20 -9.38 7.71
CA VAL A 680 11.49 -10.56 7.23
C VAL A 680 11.07 -11.40 8.42
N GLU A 681 9.78 -11.58 8.61
CA GLU A 681 9.21 -12.44 9.64
C GLU A 681 8.51 -13.63 9.00
N VAL A 682 8.86 -14.84 9.44
CA VAL A 682 8.23 -16.09 8.99
C VAL A 682 7.52 -16.70 10.19
N GLU A 683 6.21 -16.46 10.26
CA GLU A 683 5.37 -16.91 11.37
C GLU A 683 4.79 -18.30 11.11
N GLU A 684 4.38 -18.57 9.87
CA GLU A 684 3.76 -19.84 9.50
C GLU A 684 4.06 -20.24 8.05
N GLY A 685 4.20 -21.54 7.81
CA GLY A 685 4.36 -22.10 6.48
C GLY A 685 5.80 -21.97 5.97
N VAL A 686 5.98 -21.83 4.66
CA VAL A 686 7.31 -21.82 4.03
C VAL A 686 7.55 -20.52 3.29
N LEU A 687 8.64 -19.83 3.62
CA LEU A 687 9.27 -18.82 2.76
C LEU A 687 10.48 -19.46 2.08
N SER A 688 10.31 -19.87 0.83
CA SER A 688 11.36 -20.46 0.01
C SER A 688 12.13 -19.38 -0.74
N MET A 689 13.41 -19.59 -1.00
CA MET A 689 14.23 -18.66 -1.77
C MET A 689 15.35 -19.34 -2.52
N THR A 690 15.59 -18.83 -3.73
CA THR A 690 16.85 -19.08 -4.46
C THR A 690 17.94 -18.16 -3.94
N ALA A 691 19.21 -18.58 -4.00
CA ALA A 691 20.36 -17.80 -3.51
C ALA A 691 20.39 -16.33 -4.01
N PRO A 692 20.15 -16.03 -5.32
CA PRO A 692 20.14 -14.64 -5.78
C PRO A 692 18.97 -13.79 -5.25
N ALA A 693 17.94 -14.44 -4.71
CA ALA A 693 16.78 -13.79 -4.13
C ALA A 693 16.90 -13.60 -2.60
N ALA A 694 18.05 -13.95 -2.00
CA ALA A 694 18.29 -13.72 -0.59
C ALA A 694 18.23 -12.21 -0.28
N PRO A 695 17.34 -11.76 0.62
CA PRO A 695 17.16 -10.34 0.91
C PRO A 695 18.29 -9.78 1.77
N ALA A 696 19.42 -9.47 1.13
CA ALA A 696 20.64 -9.01 1.82
C ALA A 696 20.50 -7.63 2.51
N GLN A 697 19.52 -6.81 2.12
CA GLN A 697 19.29 -5.48 2.68
C GLN A 697 18.21 -5.46 3.78
N ALA A 698 17.52 -6.57 4.04
CA ALA A 698 16.53 -6.64 5.10
C ALA A 698 17.16 -6.35 6.47
N ALA A 699 16.42 -5.69 7.37
CA ALA A 699 16.93 -5.37 8.72
C ALA A 699 17.25 -6.62 9.57
N GLY A 700 16.70 -7.78 9.21
CA GLY A 700 16.85 -9.05 9.91
C GLY A 700 15.88 -10.09 9.36
N VAL A 701 16.13 -11.36 9.67
CA VAL A 701 15.21 -12.46 9.36
C VAL A 701 14.84 -13.18 10.65
N ARG A 702 13.56 -13.22 11.01
CA ARG A 702 13.07 -13.97 12.18
C ARG A 702 12.18 -15.13 11.74
N VAL A 703 12.53 -16.34 12.14
CA VAL A 703 11.72 -17.54 11.94
C VAL A 703 11.11 -17.93 13.29
N GLN A 704 9.78 -17.85 13.37
CA GLN A 704 9.00 -18.18 14.58
C GLN A 704 8.55 -19.65 14.56
N PRO A 705 8.07 -20.21 15.69
CA PRO A 705 7.52 -21.56 15.72
C PRO A 705 6.37 -21.71 14.73
N GLY A 706 6.45 -22.70 13.83
CA GLY A 706 5.48 -22.91 12.74
C GLY A 706 5.95 -22.37 11.38
N GLY A 707 6.95 -21.51 11.37
CA GLY A 707 7.60 -20.97 10.17
C GLY A 707 8.81 -21.78 9.69
N GLN A 708 9.12 -21.65 8.41
CA GLN A 708 10.31 -22.23 7.79
C GLN A 708 10.88 -21.30 6.71
N VAL A 709 12.17 -21.01 6.79
CA VAL A 709 12.95 -20.46 5.67
C VAL A 709 13.60 -21.62 4.92
N ARG A 710 13.38 -21.68 3.61
CA ARG A 710 13.93 -22.74 2.75
C ARG A 710 14.86 -22.18 1.68
N MET A 711 16.05 -22.76 1.61
CA MET A 711 17.10 -22.47 0.64
C MET A 711 17.13 -23.58 -0.43
N THR A 712 16.94 -23.24 -1.70
CA THR A 712 16.66 -24.23 -2.77
C THR A 712 17.66 -24.27 -3.93
N SER A 713 18.62 -23.34 -4.00
CA SER A 713 19.66 -23.37 -5.04
C SER A 713 20.71 -24.46 -4.81
N GLY A 714 20.89 -25.31 -5.83
CA GLY A 714 22.02 -26.25 -5.92
C GLY A 714 23.34 -25.57 -6.28
N SER A 715 24.46 -26.16 -5.87
CA SER A 715 25.80 -25.68 -6.24
C SER A 715 26.12 -25.97 -7.71
N SER A 716 27.08 -25.24 -8.26
CA SER A 716 27.58 -25.45 -9.63
C SER A 716 29.09 -25.53 -9.60
N GLY A 717 29.68 -26.60 -10.17
CA GLY A 717 31.13 -26.79 -10.21
C GLY A 717 31.79 -26.93 -8.84
N GLY A 718 31.07 -27.42 -7.83
CA GLY A 718 31.57 -27.56 -6.46
C GLY A 718 31.62 -26.26 -5.64
N VAL A 719 31.21 -25.12 -6.21
CA VAL A 719 31.16 -23.83 -5.50
C VAL A 719 29.87 -23.73 -4.68
N PRO A 720 29.94 -23.50 -3.36
CA PRO A 720 28.75 -23.33 -2.52
C PRO A 720 27.89 -22.15 -2.97
N ARG A 721 26.56 -22.31 -2.91
CA ARG A 721 25.63 -21.19 -3.08
C ARG A 721 25.56 -20.34 -1.83
N VAL A 722 25.76 -19.04 -1.98
CA VAL A 722 25.76 -18.10 -0.86
C VAL A 722 24.37 -17.51 -0.66
N TYR A 723 23.83 -17.61 0.54
CA TYR A 723 22.62 -16.94 0.99
C TYR A 723 23.01 -15.82 1.95
N ALA A 724 23.02 -14.60 1.44
CA ALA A 724 23.25 -13.39 2.22
C ALA A 724 21.89 -12.82 2.65
N LEU A 725 21.48 -13.13 3.88
CA LEU A 725 20.30 -12.54 4.51
C LEU A 725 20.71 -11.29 5.28
N GLY A 726 19.94 -10.21 5.17
CA GLY A 726 20.26 -8.99 5.89
C GLY A 726 20.13 -9.15 7.41
N GLY A 727 21.03 -8.49 8.14
CA GLY A 727 21.07 -8.54 9.61
C GLY A 727 21.36 -9.94 10.19
N THR A 728 20.87 -10.17 11.41
CA THR A 728 20.96 -11.46 12.09
C THR A 728 19.74 -12.32 11.77
N VAL A 729 19.98 -13.59 11.43
CA VAL A 729 18.92 -14.61 11.29
C VAL A 729 18.59 -15.14 12.67
N THR A 730 17.39 -14.87 13.17
CA THR A 730 16.91 -15.32 14.48
C THR A 730 15.97 -16.50 14.30
N VAL A 731 16.24 -17.62 14.98
CA VAL A 731 15.45 -18.85 14.83
C VAL A 731 14.86 -19.29 16.15
N GLU A 732 13.56 -19.57 16.11
CA GLU A 732 12.76 -20.12 17.18
C GLU A 732 11.83 -21.19 16.59
N GLY A 733 12.01 -22.46 16.96
CA GLY A 733 11.20 -23.57 16.46
C GLY A 733 11.99 -24.63 15.70
N LEU A 734 11.41 -25.83 15.61
CA LEU A 734 12.02 -26.98 14.94
C LEU A 734 11.62 -27.10 13.45
N GLY A 735 10.75 -26.22 12.97
CA GLY A 735 10.19 -26.22 11.62
C GLY A 735 8.71 -25.86 11.64
N ARG A 736 7.98 -26.38 10.64
CA ARG A 736 6.54 -26.17 10.48
C ARG A 736 5.75 -26.94 11.54
N ASP A 737 4.51 -26.52 11.79
CA ASP A 737 3.60 -27.21 12.69
C ASP A 737 3.39 -28.68 12.24
N ALA A 738 3.47 -29.60 13.20
CA ALA A 738 3.28 -31.02 13.00
C ALA A 738 1.89 -31.37 12.45
N ALA A 739 0.86 -30.57 12.75
CA ALA A 739 -0.51 -30.74 12.29
C ALA A 739 -0.72 -30.44 10.79
N LEU A 740 0.20 -29.71 10.15
CA LEU A 740 0.11 -29.42 8.72
C LEU A 740 0.43 -30.68 7.89
N PRO A 741 -0.19 -30.91 6.73
CA PRO A 741 0.14 -32.07 5.90
C PRO A 741 1.54 -31.95 5.28
N GLU A 742 2.20 -33.10 5.10
CA GLU A 742 3.38 -33.20 4.23
C GLU A 742 2.95 -33.18 2.77
N GLY A 743 3.77 -32.59 1.90
CA GLY A 743 3.53 -32.49 0.47
C GLY A 743 4.84 -32.25 -0.29
N ALA A 744 4.81 -32.40 -1.62
CA ALA A 744 5.97 -32.10 -2.46
C ALA A 744 6.39 -30.64 -2.24
N GLY A 745 7.64 -30.42 -1.80
CA GLY A 745 8.09 -29.08 -1.45
C GLY A 745 7.46 -28.51 -0.16
N LEU A 746 6.99 -29.34 0.77
CA LEU A 746 6.41 -28.88 2.05
C LEU A 746 7.03 -29.60 3.26
N GLY A 747 8.31 -29.97 3.19
CA GLY A 747 9.02 -30.64 4.29
C GLY A 747 8.86 -29.91 5.63
N LYS A 748 8.55 -30.66 6.69
CA LYS A 748 8.24 -30.11 8.02
C LYS A 748 9.47 -29.71 8.84
N SER A 749 10.52 -30.52 8.72
CA SER A 749 11.70 -30.41 9.57
C SER A 749 12.59 -29.23 9.17
N GLY A 750 13.10 -28.54 10.18
CA GLY A 750 13.99 -27.38 10.06
C GLY A 750 13.19 -26.09 9.97
N ALA A 751 13.40 -25.19 10.95
CA ALA A 751 13.03 -23.79 10.80
C ALA A 751 13.94 -23.12 9.76
N LEU A 752 15.20 -23.57 9.68
CA LEU A 752 16.05 -23.39 8.51
C LEU A 752 16.17 -24.72 7.77
N ARG A 753 15.88 -24.73 6.46
CA ARG A 753 15.95 -25.92 5.63
C ARG A 753 16.76 -25.65 4.36
N TYR A 754 17.82 -26.44 4.13
CA TYR A 754 18.48 -26.51 2.83
C TYR A 754 17.93 -27.71 2.06
N ASP A 755 17.34 -27.45 0.90
CA ASP A 755 16.64 -28.44 0.09
C ASP A 755 16.77 -28.11 -1.41
N PRO A 756 17.91 -28.45 -2.03
CA PRO A 756 18.20 -28.14 -3.43
C PRO A 756 17.56 -29.13 -4.43
N GLY A 757 16.70 -30.05 -3.97
CA GLY A 757 16.01 -31.06 -4.79
C GLY A 757 16.89 -32.20 -5.33
N ALA A 758 18.21 -32.03 -5.40
CA ALA A 758 19.18 -33.05 -5.83
C ALA A 758 20.29 -33.27 -4.78
N PRO A 759 20.95 -34.45 -4.75
CA PRO A 759 22.08 -34.70 -3.86
C PRO A 759 23.39 -34.04 -4.34
N GLY A 760 24.40 -33.98 -3.47
CA GLY A 760 25.76 -33.51 -3.80
C GLY A 760 25.95 -31.99 -3.90
N ASN A 761 24.99 -31.22 -3.39
CA ASN A 761 25.00 -29.76 -3.45
C ASN A 761 25.57 -29.11 -2.19
N GLN A 762 26.08 -27.89 -2.33
CA GLN A 762 26.66 -27.13 -1.22
C GLN A 762 26.05 -25.72 -1.15
N ALA A 763 25.74 -25.26 0.06
CA ALA A 763 25.30 -23.89 0.33
C ALA A 763 25.97 -23.33 1.58
N MET A 764 26.02 -22.00 1.65
CA MET A 764 26.57 -21.23 2.75
C MET A 764 25.55 -20.17 3.19
N LEU A 765 25.22 -20.15 4.48
CA LEU A 765 24.53 -19.03 5.12
C LEU A 765 25.60 -18.07 5.66
N ASP A 766 25.72 -16.91 5.03
CA ASP A 766 26.76 -15.91 5.35
C ASP A 766 26.40 -15.04 6.56
N SER A 767 25.10 -14.94 6.86
CA SER A 767 24.56 -14.11 7.94
C SER A 767 24.78 -14.75 9.32
N PRO A 768 24.99 -13.94 10.39
CA PRO A 768 24.94 -14.42 11.77
C PRO A 768 23.64 -15.14 12.08
N LEU A 769 23.73 -16.28 12.75
CA LEU A 769 22.59 -17.09 13.19
C LEU A 769 22.46 -17.00 14.71
N ARG A 770 21.31 -16.55 15.20
CA ARG A 770 21.00 -16.47 16.63
C ARG A 770 19.89 -17.44 17.01
N LEU A 771 20.17 -18.33 17.95
CA LEU A 771 19.21 -19.28 18.51
C LEU A 771 18.55 -18.66 19.75
N VAL A 772 17.27 -18.31 19.66
CA VAL A 772 16.50 -17.72 20.78
C VAL A 772 15.53 -18.71 21.44
N GLY A 773 15.30 -19.85 20.78
CA GLY A 773 14.57 -21.00 21.31
C GLY A 773 15.12 -22.30 20.71
N ALA A 774 14.46 -23.43 20.98
CA ALA A 774 14.85 -24.70 20.34
C ALA A 774 14.78 -24.56 18.81
N ALA A 775 15.90 -24.76 18.13
CA ALA A 775 16.06 -24.39 16.72
C ALA A 775 16.39 -25.62 15.87
N GLY A 776 15.58 -25.85 14.83
CA GLY A 776 15.80 -26.92 13.86
C GLY A 776 16.55 -26.44 12.63
N VAL A 777 17.65 -27.09 12.29
CA VAL A 777 18.36 -26.93 11.01
C VAL A 777 18.31 -28.25 10.24
N HIS A 778 17.69 -28.23 9.08
CA HIS A 778 17.50 -29.41 8.24
C HIS A 778 18.32 -29.31 6.96
N VAL A 779 19.02 -30.39 6.62
CA VAL A 779 19.77 -30.51 5.37
C VAL A 779 19.24 -31.74 4.64
N GLU A 780 18.43 -31.51 3.61
CA GLU A 780 17.74 -32.56 2.87
C GLU A 780 18.72 -33.27 1.92
N GLY A 781 18.57 -34.60 1.78
CA GLY A 781 19.36 -35.41 0.85
C GLY A 781 20.82 -35.72 1.25
N THR A 782 21.27 -36.94 0.97
CA THR A 782 22.65 -37.39 1.20
C THR A 782 23.64 -36.62 0.32
N GLY A 783 24.81 -36.26 0.87
CA GLY A 783 25.86 -35.52 0.16
C GLY A 783 25.62 -34.02 0.04
N ASN A 784 24.43 -33.52 0.41
CA ASN A 784 24.19 -32.09 0.51
C ASN A 784 24.85 -31.52 1.77
N THR A 785 25.40 -30.31 1.67
CA THR A 785 26.08 -29.64 2.77
C THR A 785 25.58 -28.21 2.93
N LEU A 786 25.23 -27.83 4.17
CA LEU A 786 24.98 -26.44 4.56
C LEU A 786 26.10 -25.99 5.51
N LEU A 787 26.85 -24.97 5.10
CA LEU A 787 27.82 -24.27 5.93
C LEU A 787 27.16 -23.05 6.59
N LEU A 788 27.26 -22.94 7.91
CA LEU A 788 26.99 -21.71 8.63
C LEU A 788 28.29 -20.92 8.71
N ALA A 789 28.44 -19.88 7.89
CA ALA A 789 29.66 -19.07 7.83
C ALA A 789 29.61 -17.85 8.75
N GLY A 790 28.42 -17.30 9.01
CA GLY A 790 28.22 -16.27 10.03
C GLY A 790 28.43 -16.80 11.45
N THR A 791 28.52 -15.89 12.43
CA THR A 791 28.63 -16.27 13.85
C THR A 791 27.38 -17.06 14.28
N LEU A 792 27.59 -18.11 15.09
CA LEU A 792 26.50 -18.83 15.74
C LEU A 792 26.39 -18.37 17.18
N GLU A 793 25.29 -17.70 17.50
CA GLU A 793 25.06 -17.03 18.77
C GLU A 793 23.81 -17.58 19.49
N GLY A 794 23.77 -17.41 20.81
CA GLY A 794 22.64 -17.83 21.65
C GLY A 794 22.97 -19.01 22.55
N GLY A 795 21.97 -19.46 23.30
CA GLY A 795 22.12 -20.47 24.35
C GLY A 795 20.99 -21.49 24.35
N SER A 796 20.32 -21.68 23.22
CA SER A 796 19.18 -22.60 23.07
C SER A 796 19.57 -23.87 22.30
N ARG A 797 18.76 -24.92 22.46
CA ARG A 797 19.01 -26.24 21.86
C ARG A 797 19.02 -26.17 20.33
N LEU A 798 20.04 -26.78 19.71
CA LEU A 798 20.13 -26.95 18.26
C LEU A 798 19.76 -28.40 17.88
N VAL A 799 18.89 -28.57 16.90
CA VAL A 799 18.53 -29.89 16.34
C VAL A 799 18.91 -29.94 14.87
N LYS A 800 19.90 -30.77 14.53
CA LYS A 800 20.26 -31.11 13.16
C LYS A 800 19.44 -32.30 12.67
N SER A 801 18.72 -32.13 11.56
CA SER A 801 17.94 -33.20 10.91
C SER A 801 18.23 -33.29 9.40
N GLY A 802 17.66 -34.32 8.74
CA GLY A 802 17.90 -34.62 7.33
C GLY A 802 19.22 -35.35 7.07
N ALA A 803 19.29 -36.11 5.97
CA ALA A 803 20.42 -36.99 5.67
C ALA A 803 21.73 -36.24 5.32
N GLY A 804 21.66 -34.94 5.02
CA GLY A 804 22.82 -34.14 4.65
C GLY A 804 23.71 -33.71 5.82
N THR A 805 24.73 -32.91 5.49
CA THR A 805 25.75 -32.42 6.44
C THR A 805 25.48 -30.97 6.82
N LEU A 806 25.52 -30.66 8.12
CA LEU A 806 25.59 -29.30 8.64
C LEU A 806 27.01 -29.04 9.14
N MET A 807 27.64 -27.99 8.64
CA MET A 807 28.96 -27.56 9.06
C MET A 807 28.84 -26.29 9.91
N LEU A 808 29.31 -26.35 11.16
CA LEU A 808 29.36 -25.22 12.08
C LEU A 808 30.65 -24.42 11.88
N PRO A 809 30.62 -23.09 12.12
CA PRO A 809 31.80 -22.24 11.98
C PRO A 809 32.85 -22.56 13.04
N SER A 810 34.10 -22.23 12.74
CA SER A 810 35.20 -22.32 13.71
C SER A 810 34.94 -21.40 14.91
N GLY A 811 35.30 -21.82 16.11
CA GLY A 811 35.07 -21.04 17.33
C GLY A 811 33.61 -21.02 17.81
N THR A 812 32.74 -21.88 17.27
CA THR A 812 31.37 -22.04 17.78
C THR A 812 31.38 -22.35 19.28
N ALA A 813 30.57 -21.61 20.05
CA ALA A 813 30.41 -21.78 21.49
C ALA A 813 28.92 -21.84 21.87
N LEU A 814 28.35 -23.05 21.89
CA LEU A 814 26.97 -23.29 22.33
C LEU A 814 26.97 -23.86 23.74
N THR A 815 26.14 -23.31 24.62
CA THR A 815 26.01 -23.81 26.01
C THR A 815 24.89 -24.83 26.18
N ALA A 816 23.85 -24.77 25.34
CA ALA A 816 22.74 -25.72 25.35
C ALA A 816 23.04 -26.99 24.54
N ALA A 817 22.21 -28.01 24.78
CA ALA A 817 22.32 -29.31 24.13
C ALA A 817 22.23 -29.21 22.60
N VAL A 818 23.02 -30.04 21.92
CA VAL A 818 22.99 -30.22 20.47
C VAL A 818 22.53 -31.64 20.18
N GLU A 819 21.47 -31.76 19.40
CA GLU A 819 20.95 -33.05 18.94
C GLU A 819 21.22 -33.23 17.45
N VAL A 820 21.85 -34.34 17.10
CA VAL A 820 21.98 -34.80 15.71
C VAL A 820 20.96 -35.91 15.49
N ALA A 821 19.75 -35.54 15.08
CA ALA A 821 18.67 -36.51 14.86
C ALA A 821 18.96 -37.42 13.66
N ASN A 822 19.51 -36.87 12.57
CA ASN A 822 19.92 -37.60 11.37
C ASN A 822 20.99 -36.82 10.58
N GLY A 823 21.69 -37.51 9.67
CA GLY A 823 22.75 -36.98 8.83
C GLY A 823 24.04 -36.74 9.63
N THR A 824 24.82 -35.75 9.20
CA THR A 824 26.12 -35.45 9.79
C THR A 824 26.17 -34.03 10.32
N LEU A 825 26.74 -33.86 11.52
CA LEU A 825 27.23 -32.59 12.05
C LEU A 825 28.75 -32.56 11.93
N THR A 826 29.32 -31.50 11.37
CA THR A 826 30.77 -31.31 11.24
C THR A 826 31.16 -29.87 11.53
N PHE A 827 32.45 -29.58 11.50
CA PHE A 827 33.01 -28.32 12.01
C PHE A 827 34.11 -27.80 11.09
N ALA A 828 34.10 -26.50 10.83
CA ALA A 828 35.18 -25.82 10.11
C ALA A 828 36.46 -25.65 10.97
N GLY A 829 36.37 -25.92 12.28
CA GLY A 829 37.48 -25.81 13.23
C GLY A 829 37.08 -26.32 14.62
N SER A 830 37.94 -26.12 15.62
CA SER A 830 37.62 -26.41 17.04
C SER A 830 36.38 -25.64 17.53
N ALA A 831 35.59 -26.28 18.38
CA ALA A 831 34.33 -25.72 18.90
C ALA A 831 34.01 -26.25 20.31
N ALA A 832 33.12 -25.55 21.02
CA ALA A 832 32.55 -25.97 22.29
C ALA A 832 31.03 -26.03 22.17
N LEU A 833 30.42 -27.15 22.54
CA LEU A 833 28.97 -27.35 22.52
C LEU A 833 28.46 -27.79 23.89
N GLY A 834 27.16 -27.67 24.13
CA GLY A 834 26.50 -28.33 25.24
C GLY A 834 26.42 -29.85 25.01
N ALA A 835 25.64 -30.55 25.85
CA ALA A 835 25.51 -32.00 25.78
C ALA A 835 25.11 -32.46 24.37
N LEU A 836 25.80 -33.48 23.85
CA LEU A 836 25.66 -33.97 22.49
C LEU A 836 24.88 -35.29 22.47
N GLY A 837 23.80 -35.32 21.70
CA GLY A 837 22.86 -36.46 21.64
C GLY A 837 22.29 -36.71 20.25
N GLY A 838 21.52 -37.79 20.08
CA GLY A 838 20.78 -38.11 18.85
C GLY A 838 21.19 -39.45 18.24
N ALA A 839 20.79 -39.71 17.00
CA ALA A 839 21.07 -40.96 16.27
C ALA A 839 21.91 -40.76 15.00
N GLY A 840 22.21 -39.50 14.65
CA GLY A 840 23.06 -39.14 13.52
C GLY A 840 24.55 -39.19 13.85
N ALA A 841 25.36 -38.72 12.89
CA ALA A 841 26.81 -38.75 12.96
C ALA A 841 27.40 -37.39 13.34
N VAL A 842 28.47 -37.41 14.11
CA VAL A 842 29.31 -36.26 14.42
C VAL A 842 30.67 -36.53 13.81
N ARG A 843 31.05 -35.73 12.82
CA ARG A 843 32.29 -35.87 12.07
C ARG A 843 33.35 -34.91 12.55
N ILE A 844 34.50 -35.47 12.88
CA ILE A 844 35.66 -34.77 13.43
C ILE A 844 36.79 -34.94 12.43
N GLU A 845 37.22 -33.80 11.89
CA GLU A 845 38.36 -33.71 10.99
C GLU A 845 39.66 -33.49 11.77
N GLY A 846 40.79 -33.81 11.15
CA GLY A 846 42.12 -33.67 11.75
C GLY A 846 42.38 -32.25 12.28
N GLY A 847 43.01 -32.15 13.44
CA GLY A 847 43.34 -30.89 14.11
C GLY A 847 42.20 -30.23 14.89
N ASN A 848 40.94 -30.70 14.75
CA ASN A 848 39.80 -30.13 15.46
C ASN A 848 39.62 -30.73 16.85
N VAL A 849 39.44 -29.87 17.85
CA VAL A 849 39.05 -30.27 19.21
C VAL A 849 37.64 -29.78 19.48
N ILE A 850 36.71 -30.72 19.62
CA ILE A 850 35.30 -30.42 19.92
C ILE A 850 35.05 -30.74 21.39
N THR A 851 34.75 -29.73 22.20
CA THR A 851 34.55 -29.92 23.65
C THR A 851 33.07 -29.98 23.98
N VAL A 852 32.65 -31.01 24.71
CA VAL A 852 31.27 -31.18 25.18
C VAL A 852 31.24 -31.62 26.65
N PRO A 853 30.21 -31.27 27.44
CA PRO A 853 30.08 -31.75 28.81
C PRO A 853 29.67 -33.22 28.89
N ALA A 854 28.93 -33.71 27.90
CA ALA A 854 28.55 -35.12 27.79
C ALA A 854 28.28 -35.50 26.33
N ALA A 855 28.51 -36.75 25.97
CA ALA A 855 28.20 -37.31 24.66
C ALA A 855 27.50 -38.67 24.77
N GLY A 856 26.45 -38.89 23.98
CA GLY A 856 25.71 -40.15 23.93
C GLY A 856 24.85 -40.31 22.67
N GLY A 857 24.50 -41.54 22.30
CA GLY A 857 23.61 -41.88 21.18
C GLY A 857 24.17 -41.64 19.78
N VAL A 858 25.04 -40.65 19.59
CA VAL A 858 25.59 -40.27 18.28
C VAL A 858 26.64 -41.25 17.78
N VAL A 859 26.78 -41.35 16.46
CA VAL A 859 27.89 -42.04 15.81
C VAL A 859 29.07 -41.08 15.69
N ILE A 860 30.24 -41.47 16.18
CA ILE A 860 31.47 -40.68 16.02
C ILE A 860 32.15 -41.09 14.72
N GLU A 861 32.29 -40.15 13.79
CA GLU A 861 33.06 -40.31 12.56
C GLU A 861 34.37 -39.51 12.68
N ALA A 862 35.52 -40.17 12.53
CA ALA A 862 36.81 -39.50 12.63
C ALA A 862 37.79 -39.96 11.55
N VAL A 863 38.55 -39.02 10.99
CA VAL A 863 39.61 -39.31 10.02
C VAL A 863 40.97 -39.27 10.71
N LEU A 864 41.60 -40.43 10.87
CA LEU A 864 42.90 -40.61 11.50
C LEU A 864 43.99 -40.60 10.43
N GLN A 865 44.68 -39.48 10.29
CA GLN A 865 45.62 -39.21 9.19
C GLN A 865 47.08 -39.51 9.57
N GLN A 866 47.45 -39.37 10.84
CA GLN A 866 48.82 -39.49 11.30
C GLN A 866 48.95 -40.53 12.42
N ALA A 867 49.89 -41.46 12.26
CA ALA A 867 50.24 -42.43 13.30
C ALA A 867 51.06 -41.76 14.41
N GLY A 868 50.91 -42.25 15.64
CA GLY A 868 51.66 -41.77 16.80
C GLY A 868 50.78 -41.45 18.02
N ASP A 869 51.41 -40.86 19.02
CA ASP A 869 50.84 -40.69 20.36
C ASP A 869 50.00 -39.41 20.56
N ASP A 870 50.16 -38.40 19.70
CA ASP A 870 49.43 -37.13 19.82
C ASP A 870 48.06 -37.21 19.15
N ALA A 871 47.03 -37.42 19.97
CA ALA A 871 45.65 -37.54 19.51
C ALA A 871 45.11 -36.26 18.83
N ARG A 872 45.66 -35.08 19.15
CA ARG A 872 45.13 -33.79 18.66
C ARG A 872 45.26 -33.65 17.14
N VAL A 873 46.30 -34.26 16.57
CA VAL A 873 46.58 -34.20 15.13
C VAL A 873 45.44 -34.84 14.31
N ASN A 874 44.85 -35.91 14.81
CA ASN A 874 43.76 -36.62 14.15
C ASN A 874 42.36 -36.09 14.52
N GLY A 875 42.28 -35.09 15.39
CA GLY A 875 41.02 -34.51 15.87
C GLY A 875 40.34 -35.36 16.95
N VAL A 876 39.67 -34.70 17.90
CA VAL A 876 39.11 -35.32 19.09
C VAL A 876 37.79 -34.66 19.52
N LEU A 877 36.78 -35.47 19.85
CA LEU A 877 35.65 -35.07 20.69
C LEU A 877 36.08 -35.25 22.15
N ARG A 878 36.34 -34.15 22.83
CA ARG A 878 36.70 -34.10 24.25
C ARG A 878 35.42 -34.00 25.06
N THR A 879 35.09 -35.03 25.83
CA THR A 879 33.88 -35.06 26.67
C THR A 879 34.21 -35.25 28.14
N ALA A 880 33.51 -34.54 29.04
CA ALA A 880 33.69 -34.75 30.48
C ALA A 880 32.99 -36.02 31.00
N ALA A 881 31.95 -36.48 30.30
CA ALA A 881 31.21 -37.69 30.64
C ALA A 881 30.68 -38.42 29.39
N ILE A 882 30.46 -39.73 29.51
CA ILE A 882 29.69 -40.50 28.51
C ILE A 882 28.27 -40.68 29.04
N SER A 883 27.28 -40.12 28.32
CA SER A 883 25.88 -40.18 28.72
C SER A 883 25.15 -41.29 27.96
N GLY A 884 25.06 -42.49 28.54
CA GLY A 884 24.43 -43.65 27.90
C GLY A 884 25.30 -44.33 26.84
N ALA A 885 24.70 -45.17 25.98
CA ALA A 885 25.43 -45.87 24.92
C ALA A 885 25.78 -44.93 23.75
N LEU A 886 26.96 -45.09 23.17
CA LEU A 886 27.33 -44.42 21.91
C LEU A 886 26.61 -45.08 20.73
N GLY A 887 26.28 -44.31 19.70
CA GLY A 887 25.64 -44.83 18.49
C GLY A 887 26.58 -45.66 17.61
N GLY A 888 27.89 -45.46 17.76
CA GLY A 888 28.94 -46.21 17.08
C GLY A 888 30.21 -45.40 16.85
N LEU A 889 31.28 -46.07 16.44
CA LEU A 889 32.52 -45.46 15.99
C LEU A 889 32.80 -45.87 14.55
N ARG A 890 32.92 -44.90 13.65
CA ARG A 890 33.38 -45.09 12.27
C ARG A 890 34.71 -44.35 12.09
N LEU A 891 35.79 -45.11 12.04
CA LEU A 891 37.14 -44.59 12.07
C LEU A 891 37.80 -44.80 10.70
N TYR A 892 38.26 -43.72 10.09
CA TYR A 892 38.82 -43.71 8.74
C TYR A 892 40.32 -43.46 8.81
N VAL A 893 41.14 -44.49 8.59
CA VAL A 893 42.60 -44.39 8.66
C VAL A 893 43.15 -44.15 7.26
N SER A 894 43.71 -42.96 7.03
CA SER A 894 44.30 -42.58 5.75
C SER A 894 45.84 -42.57 5.75
N GLY A 895 46.47 -42.61 6.92
CA GLY A 895 47.93 -42.59 7.07
C GLY A 895 48.58 -43.97 7.06
N SER A 896 49.90 -44.01 6.89
CA SER A 896 50.71 -45.21 7.07
C SER A 896 51.20 -45.34 8.52
N GLY A 897 51.05 -46.51 9.14
CA GLY A 897 51.54 -46.80 10.48
C GLY A 897 50.70 -47.89 11.17
N THR A 898 51.05 -48.21 12.41
CA THR A 898 50.41 -49.28 13.17
C THR A 898 49.51 -48.78 14.31
N THR A 899 49.58 -47.50 14.68
CA THR A 899 48.89 -46.97 15.85
C THR A 899 48.44 -45.53 15.62
N PHE A 900 47.15 -45.27 15.79
CA PHE A 900 46.54 -43.96 15.55
C PHE A 900 45.63 -43.58 16.72
N ARG A 901 45.91 -42.46 17.38
CA ARG A 901 45.07 -41.91 18.46
C ARG A 901 44.23 -40.74 17.97
N GLY A 902 42.99 -40.63 18.44
CA GLY A 902 42.08 -39.55 18.07
C GLY A 902 40.62 -39.88 18.37
N ALA A 903 39.69 -39.25 17.64
CA ALA A 903 38.24 -39.48 17.66
C ALA A 903 37.52 -39.08 18.96
N LEU A 904 37.84 -39.69 20.11
CA LEU A 904 37.11 -39.49 21.37
C LEU A 904 38.07 -39.53 22.55
N PHE A 905 37.94 -38.56 23.45
CA PHE A 905 38.68 -38.47 24.71
C PHE A 905 37.71 -38.18 25.87
N ALA A 906 37.94 -38.82 27.02
CA ALA A 906 37.25 -38.50 28.26
C ALA A 906 38.15 -38.72 29.49
N PRO A 907 37.86 -38.08 30.64
CA PRO A 907 38.54 -38.36 31.91
C PRO A 907 38.59 -39.85 32.27
N LEU A 908 39.58 -40.26 33.06
CA LEU A 908 39.84 -41.67 33.39
C LEU A 908 38.60 -42.37 33.99
N ASP A 909 37.87 -41.68 34.86
CA ASP A 909 36.66 -42.14 35.55
C ASP A 909 35.36 -42.02 34.73
N ALA A 910 35.41 -41.46 33.52
CA ALA A 910 34.23 -41.22 32.68
C ALA A 910 33.68 -42.47 31.96
N GLY A 911 34.30 -43.64 32.16
CA GLY A 911 33.79 -44.92 31.62
C GLY A 911 33.99 -45.10 30.11
N LEU A 912 34.95 -44.40 29.48
CA LEU A 912 35.16 -44.43 28.03
C LEU A 912 35.40 -45.84 27.47
N ALA A 913 36.21 -46.65 28.15
CA ALA A 913 36.55 -48.00 27.71
C ALA A 913 35.29 -48.88 27.54
N ALA A 914 34.42 -48.90 28.55
CA ALA A 914 33.17 -49.63 28.51
C ALA A 914 32.24 -49.12 27.40
N ALA A 915 32.16 -47.80 27.23
CA ALA A 915 31.34 -47.19 26.18
C ALA A 915 31.82 -47.52 24.76
N VAL A 916 33.14 -47.51 24.53
CA VAL A 916 33.74 -47.85 23.23
C VAL A 916 33.52 -49.33 22.92
N ARG A 917 33.70 -50.23 23.89
CA ARG A 917 33.46 -51.68 23.72
C ARG A 917 32.00 -52.01 23.42
N ALA A 918 31.05 -51.31 24.06
CA ALA A 918 29.63 -51.54 23.86
C ALA A 918 29.10 -50.95 22.53
N ALA A 919 29.82 -50.01 21.92
CA ALA A 919 29.41 -49.34 20.70
C ALA A 919 29.73 -50.20 19.44
N PRO A 920 28.90 -50.15 18.40
CA PRO A 920 29.27 -50.71 17.08
C PRO A 920 30.52 -50.01 16.53
N GLN A 921 31.52 -50.79 16.10
CA GLN A 921 32.79 -50.26 15.59
C GLN A 921 33.01 -50.67 14.14
N ALA A 922 33.43 -49.73 13.31
CA ALA A 922 33.87 -49.98 11.94
C ALA A 922 35.12 -49.15 11.63
N VAL A 923 36.21 -49.85 11.34
CA VAL A 923 37.48 -49.22 10.93
C VAL A 923 37.63 -49.40 9.43
N TYR A 924 37.92 -48.30 8.75
CA TYR A 924 38.09 -48.24 7.31
C TYR A 924 39.50 -47.77 6.97
N VAL A 925 40.10 -48.39 5.96
CA VAL A 925 41.38 -47.96 5.38
C VAL A 925 41.17 -47.55 3.93
N LEU A 926 41.96 -46.57 3.46
CA LEU A 926 41.84 -46.05 2.11
C LEU A 926 42.08 -47.15 1.07
N ASP A 927 41.16 -47.30 0.12
CA ASP A 927 41.26 -48.28 -0.95
C ASP A 927 40.51 -47.79 -2.20
N ALA A 928 41.22 -47.69 -3.33
CA ALA A 928 40.66 -47.24 -4.60
C ALA A 928 39.52 -48.12 -5.12
N VAL A 929 39.47 -49.40 -4.74
CA VAL A 929 38.39 -50.34 -5.10
C VAL A 929 37.44 -50.61 -3.94
N GLY A 930 37.58 -49.90 -2.82
CA GLY A 930 36.70 -50.03 -1.66
C GLY A 930 35.25 -49.67 -1.97
N GLU A 931 34.33 -50.42 -1.37
CA GLU A 931 32.88 -50.27 -1.60
C GLU A 931 32.27 -49.11 -0.79
N HIS A 932 32.95 -48.65 0.27
CA HIS A 932 32.45 -47.58 1.14
C HIS A 932 32.93 -46.21 0.67
N LEU A 933 32.01 -45.29 0.37
CA LEU A 933 32.32 -43.93 -0.06
C LEU A 933 32.19 -42.95 1.12
N PHE A 934 33.27 -42.24 1.44
CA PHE A 934 33.29 -41.24 2.50
C PHE A 934 34.27 -40.12 2.17
N GLY A 935 33.85 -38.86 2.34
CA GLY A 935 34.70 -37.69 2.05
C GLY A 935 35.17 -37.60 0.59
N GLY A 936 34.40 -38.16 -0.35
CA GLY A 936 34.79 -38.26 -1.77
C GLY A 936 35.83 -39.35 -2.08
N MET A 937 36.29 -40.09 -1.06
CA MET A 937 37.27 -41.17 -1.16
C MET A 937 36.60 -42.53 -0.98
N ARG A 938 37.21 -43.57 -1.54
CA ARG A 938 36.78 -44.96 -1.38
C ARG A 938 37.58 -45.67 -0.29
N TRP A 939 36.89 -46.49 0.48
CA TRP A 939 37.42 -47.15 1.66
C TRP A 939 36.99 -48.60 1.72
N ARG A 940 37.85 -49.46 2.25
CA ARG A 940 37.52 -50.86 2.59
C ARG A 940 37.48 -51.03 4.10
N LEU A 941 36.66 -51.98 4.56
CA LEU A 941 36.67 -52.40 5.96
C LEU A 941 38.01 -53.06 6.31
N ALA A 942 38.58 -52.72 7.46
CA ALA A 942 39.81 -53.30 7.99
C ALA A 942 39.47 -54.31 9.11
N GLY A 943 39.43 -55.59 8.76
CA GLY A 943 39.11 -56.67 9.72
C GLY A 943 40.24 -56.99 10.70
N ASP A 944 41.46 -56.53 10.44
CA ASP A 944 42.65 -56.71 11.26
C ASP A 944 42.90 -55.55 12.25
N ALA A 945 42.05 -54.52 12.22
CA ALA A 945 42.14 -53.37 13.11
C ALA A 945 41.53 -53.66 14.48
N GLN A 946 42.21 -53.23 15.55
CA GLN A 946 41.70 -53.26 16.91
C GLN A 946 41.42 -51.84 17.40
N VAL A 947 40.23 -51.59 17.95
CA VAL A 947 39.87 -50.31 18.56
C VAL A 947 39.91 -50.45 20.07
N VAL A 948 40.79 -49.69 20.72
CA VAL A 948 41.02 -49.74 22.16
C VAL A 948 41.00 -48.33 22.73
N THR A 949 41.04 -48.21 24.05
CA THR A 949 41.27 -46.93 24.73
C THR A 949 42.54 -46.99 25.58
N VAL A 950 43.40 -45.98 25.44
CA VAL A 950 44.65 -45.89 26.22
C VAL A 950 44.66 -44.63 27.08
N PRO A 951 45.20 -44.68 28.30
CA PRO A 951 45.31 -43.54 29.16
C PRO A 951 46.46 -42.64 28.64
N VAL A 952 46.19 -41.35 28.54
CA VAL A 952 47.10 -40.34 27.99
C VAL A 952 47.04 -39.09 28.86
N ARG A 953 48.12 -38.32 28.83
CA ARG A 953 48.13 -36.94 29.31
C ARG A 953 48.18 -36.01 28.11
N VAL A 954 47.20 -35.13 27.98
CA VAL A 954 47.08 -34.22 26.84
C VAL A 954 47.04 -32.78 27.31
N ALA A 955 47.93 -31.96 26.76
CA ALA A 955 47.86 -30.51 26.87
C ALA A 955 46.90 -29.98 25.79
N TRP A 956 45.72 -29.55 26.19
CA TRP A 956 44.79 -28.84 25.29
C TRP A 956 45.21 -27.37 25.17
N SER A 957 44.24 -26.44 25.13
CA SER A 957 44.49 -25.00 25.24
C SER A 957 44.63 -24.51 26.70
N GLY A 958 44.68 -25.41 27.68
CA GLY A 958 44.71 -25.14 29.13
C GLY A 958 45.64 -26.12 29.89
N PRO A 959 45.44 -26.36 31.20
CA PRO A 959 46.26 -27.31 31.94
C PRO A 959 46.20 -28.72 31.34
N GLU A 960 47.27 -29.49 31.53
CA GLU A 960 47.30 -30.90 31.12
C GLU A 960 46.15 -31.66 31.78
N GLU A 961 45.44 -32.44 30.98
CA GLU A 961 44.35 -33.30 31.43
C GLU A 961 44.74 -34.76 31.26
N GLU A 962 44.45 -35.56 32.28
CA GLU A 962 44.59 -37.01 32.25
C GLU A 962 43.26 -37.65 31.88
N GLY A 963 43.29 -38.55 30.91
CA GLY A 963 42.08 -39.23 30.44
C GLY A 963 42.42 -40.41 29.55
N ARG A 964 41.39 -41.04 28.99
CA ARG A 964 41.54 -42.08 27.97
C ARG A 964 41.23 -41.50 26.60
N VAL A 965 41.93 -41.97 25.58
CA VAL A 965 41.65 -41.66 24.17
C VAL A 965 41.48 -42.92 23.36
N VAL A 966 40.64 -42.88 22.33
CA VAL A 966 40.50 -43.97 21.37
C VAL A 966 41.78 -44.12 20.55
N GLU A 967 42.24 -45.35 20.42
CA GLU A 967 43.40 -45.76 19.65
C GLU A 967 43.03 -46.92 18.71
N VAL A 968 43.40 -46.79 17.44
CA VAL A 968 43.31 -47.85 16.44
C VAL A 968 44.68 -48.48 16.27
N ARG A 969 44.75 -49.81 16.41
CA ARG A 969 45.98 -50.60 16.25
C ARG A 969 45.87 -51.59 15.10
N PHE A 970 46.97 -51.77 14.36
CA PHE A 970 47.14 -52.79 13.33
C PHE A 970 48.30 -53.74 13.70
N GLY A 971 48.13 -55.04 13.46
CA GLY A 971 49.18 -56.04 13.67
C GLY A 971 49.60 -56.26 15.14
N ALA A 972 48.82 -55.77 16.11
CA ALA A 972 49.06 -55.94 17.54
C ALA A 972 48.52 -57.29 18.08
N ALA A 973 49.01 -57.73 19.23
CA ALA A 973 48.40 -58.84 19.98
C ALA A 973 46.94 -58.51 20.35
N PRO A 974 46.08 -59.51 20.62
CA PRO A 974 44.70 -59.25 21.02
C PRO A 974 44.60 -58.35 22.25
N ALA A 975 43.74 -57.35 22.13
CA ALA A 975 43.45 -56.35 23.15
C ALA A 975 42.05 -56.52 23.78
N SER A 976 41.38 -57.65 23.52
CA SER A 976 40.26 -58.13 24.31
C SER A 976 40.42 -59.61 24.63
N TYR A 977 39.90 -60.06 25.77
CA TYR A 977 39.87 -61.45 26.18
C TYR A 977 39.12 -62.30 25.15
N ARG A 978 38.05 -61.76 24.56
CA ARG A 978 37.30 -62.43 23.49
C ARG A 978 38.17 -62.69 22.26
N ALA A 979 38.83 -61.67 21.73
CA ALA A 979 39.73 -61.84 20.58
C ALA A 979 40.91 -62.76 20.92
N TRP A 980 41.40 -62.69 22.16
CA TRP A 980 42.42 -63.62 22.66
C TRP A 980 41.91 -65.05 22.70
N ARG A 981 40.69 -65.29 23.19
CA ARG A 981 40.03 -66.61 23.26
C ARG A 981 39.88 -67.21 21.87
N GLU A 982 39.35 -66.45 20.92
CA GLU A 982 39.18 -66.88 19.52
C GLU A 982 40.54 -67.20 18.86
N GLN A 983 41.60 -66.47 19.21
CA GLN A 983 42.95 -66.78 18.71
C GLN A 983 43.59 -67.99 19.43
N ALA A 984 43.39 -68.12 20.74
CA ALA A 984 44.04 -69.13 21.57
C ALA A 984 43.42 -70.53 21.41
N PHE A 985 42.13 -70.60 21.04
CA PHE A 985 41.37 -71.84 20.86
C PHE A 985 40.84 -71.93 19.41
N ALA A 986 41.48 -72.76 18.59
CA ALA A 986 41.24 -72.77 17.14
C ALA A 986 39.92 -73.43 16.70
N THR A 987 39.26 -74.22 17.54
CA THR A 987 37.99 -74.89 17.19
C THR A 987 36.80 -74.21 17.89
N PRO A 988 35.66 -74.01 17.21
CA PRO A 988 34.46 -73.43 17.82
C PRO A 988 34.03 -74.16 19.10
N GLU A 989 34.14 -75.49 19.13
CA GLU A 989 33.72 -76.29 20.29
C GLU A 989 34.59 -76.04 21.52
N ALA A 990 35.92 -75.88 21.35
CA ALA A 990 36.83 -75.57 22.45
C ALA A 990 36.72 -74.09 22.83
N CYS A 991 36.50 -73.23 21.85
CA CYS A 991 36.26 -71.82 22.07
C CYS A 991 34.96 -71.60 22.87
N ASP A 992 33.88 -72.33 22.65
CA ASP A 992 32.59 -72.10 23.32
C ASP A 992 32.45 -72.78 24.71
N ASP A 993 33.34 -73.69 25.07
CA ASP A 993 33.32 -74.38 26.38
C ASP A 993 33.92 -73.50 27.49
N GLU A 994 33.08 -72.98 28.40
CA GLU A 994 33.51 -72.16 29.53
C GLU A 994 34.44 -72.90 30.52
N ALA A 995 34.39 -74.23 30.60
CA ALA A 995 35.31 -74.99 31.45
C ALA A 995 36.73 -75.06 30.86
N VAL A 996 36.89 -74.77 29.56
CA VAL A 996 38.16 -74.80 28.83
C VAL A 996 38.64 -73.39 28.51
N ALA A 997 37.79 -72.57 27.90
CA ALA A 997 38.09 -71.26 27.37
C ALA A 997 37.57 -70.10 28.23
N GLY A 998 36.87 -70.39 29.33
CA GLY A 998 36.43 -69.37 30.28
C GLY A 998 37.60 -68.65 30.95
N PRO A 999 37.41 -67.40 31.43
CA PRO A 999 38.47 -66.55 31.99
C PRO A 999 39.20 -67.18 33.18
N TRP A 1000 38.51 -67.99 33.97
CA TRP A 1000 39.07 -68.63 35.17
C TRP A 1000 39.48 -70.10 34.94
N ALA A 1001 39.24 -70.63 33.74
CA ALA A 1001 39.68 -71.97 33.38
C ALA A 1001 41.21 -72.04 33.28
N ALA A 1002 41.76 -73.21 33.61
CA ALA A 1002 43.20 -73.50 33.54
C ALA A 1002 43.42 -74.83 32.78
N PRO A 1003 43.07 -74.90 31.48
CA PRO A 1003 43.05 -76.14 30.72
C PRO A 1003 44.44 -76.77 30.54
N ALA A 1004 45.51 -75.98 30.70
CA ALA A 1004 46.90 -76.46 30.66
C ALA A 1004 47.31 -77.25 31.91
N GLY A 1005 46.50 -77.23 32.99
CA GLY A 1005 46.79 -77.96 34.23
C GLY A 1005 47.95 -77.38 35.06
N ASP A 1006 48.48 -76.21 34.70
CA ASP A 1006 49.61 -75.54 35.36
C ASP A 1006 49.18 -74.53 36.44
N GLY A 1007 47.89 -74.45 36.73
CA GLY A 1007 47.31 -73.59 37.77
C GLY A 1007 47.21 -72.10 37.40
N ILE A 1008 47.51 -71.74 36.15
CA ILE A 1008 47.39 -70.36 35.66
C ILE A 1008 46.03 -70.24 34.95
N ALA A 1009 45.25 -69.23 35.28
CA ALA A 1009 43.97 -68.97 34.61
C ALA A 1009 44.16 -68.32 33.23
N ASN A 1010 43.24 -68.56 32.30
CA ASN A 1010 43.25 -67.95 30.97
C ASN A 1010 43.28 -66.41 31.01
N LEU A 1011 42.49 -65.79 31.90
CA LEU A 1011 42.47 -64.33 32.08
C LEU A 1011 43.84 -63.80 32.53
N THR A 1012 44.58 -64.57 33.34
CA THR A 1012 45.95 -64.20 33.76
C THR A 1012 46.92 -64.25 32.58
N ARG A 1013 46.79 -65.25 31.70
CA ARG A 1013 47.60 -65.31 30.46
C ARG A 1013 47.31 -64.14 29.55
N TYR A 1014 46.02 -63.85 29.34
CA TYR A 1014 45.59 -62.73 28.53
C TYR A 1014 46.13 -61.41 29.11
N ALA A 1015 45.85 -61.10 30.38
CA ALA A 1015 46.25 -59.84 31.01
C ALA A 1015 47.77 -59.62 30.94
N LEU A 1016 48.57 -60.66 31.21
CA LEU A 1016 50.04 -60.58 31.25
C LEU A 1016 50.72 -60.88 29.89
N GLY A 1017 49.93 -61.13 28.85
CA GLY A 1017 50.40 -61.39 27.49
C GLY A 1017 51.29 -62.62 27.40
N MET A 1018 50.82 -63.74 27.93
CA MET A 1018 51.48 -65.06 27.90
C MET A 1018 50.83 -65.95 26.84
N GLY A 1019 51.64 -66.64 26.06
CA GLY A 1019 51.19 -67.76 25.22
C GLY A 1019 51.21 -69.09 25.98
N TRP A 1020 50.72 -70.16 25.34
CA TRP A 1020 50.63 -71.50 25.95
C TRP A 1020 51.97 -72.05 26.47
N GLU A 1021 53.08 -71.75 25.78
CA GLU A 1021 54.41 -72.22 26.14
C GLU A 1021 55.24 -71.18 26.91
N THR A 1022 54.66 -70.03 27.25
CA THR A 1022 55.41 -68.96 27.94
C THR A 1022 55.69 -69.34 29.39
N PRO A 1023 56.95 -69.50 29.82
CA PRO A 1023 57.25 -69.80 31.22
C PRO A 1023 56.75 -68.70 32.16
N ALA A 1024 55.99 -69.07 33.20
CA ALA A 1024 55.41 -68.14 34.16
C ALA A 1024 56.43 -67.15 34.73
N ALA A 1025 57.64 -67.61 35.07
CA ALA A 1025 58.72 -66.79 35.62
C ALA A 1025 59.12 -65.58 34.75
N LEU A 1026 58.89 -65.63 33.43
CA LEU A 1026 59.25 -64.52 32.54
C LEU A 1026 58.25 -63.36 32.59
N ARG A 1027 56.99 -63.62 32.91
CA ARG A 1027 55.88 -62.67 32.73
C ARG A 1027 55.01 -62.47 33.99
N TYR A 1028 55.21 -63.26 35.06
CA TYR A 1028 54.52 -63.05 36.33
C TYR A 1028 54.93 -61.74 37.00
N PRO A 1029 54.02 -61.11 37.78
CA PRO A 1029 54.37 -59.97 38.59
C PRO A 1029 55.50 -60.31 39.56
N ARG A 1030 56.45 -59.38 39.75
CA ARG A 1030 57.59 -59.56 40.64
C ARG A 1030 58.00 -58.27 41.31
N CYS A 1031 58.58 -58.40 42.50
CA CYS A 1031 59.33 -57.33 43.14
C CYS A 1031 60.80 -57.43 42.74
N GLU A 1032 61.40 -56.31 42.38
CA GLU A 1032 62.84 -56.22 42.12
C GLU A 1032 63.43 -54.98 42.76
N GLU A 1033 64.71 -55.05 43.11
CA GLU A 1033 65.47 -53.90 43.58
C GLU A 1033 65.87 -53.05 42.38
N THR A 1034 65.47 -51.78 42.39
CA THR A 1034 65.85 -50.78 41.38
C THR A 1034 66.82 -49.77 41.99
N VAL A 1035 67.44 -48.94 41.14
CA VAL A 1035 68.33 -47.84 41.56
C VAL A 1035 67.68 -46.84 42.51
N GLU A 1036 66.34 -46.83 42.59
CA GLU A 1036 65.55 -45.93 43.43
C GLU A 1036 64.74 -46.70 44.51
N GLY A 1037 65.13 -47.96 44.79
CA GLY A 1037 64.52 -48.83 45.81
C GLY A 1037 63.71 -49.99 45.23
N TRP A 1038 63.02 -50.74 46.09
CA TRP A 1038 62.15 -51.86 45.69
C TRP A 1038 60.98 -51.37 44.84
N ALA A 1039 60.74 -52.04 43.71
CA ALA A 1039 59.60 -51.77 42.84
C ALA A 1039 58.82 -53.06 42.54
N TYR A 1040 57.51 -52.93 42.45
CA TYR A 1040 56.62 -53.98 41.95
C TYR A 1040 56.39 -53.76 40.46
N ARG A 1041 56.60 -54.79 39.65
CA ARG A 1041 56.36 -54.71 38.20
C ARG A 1041 55.60 -55.90 37.65
N PHE A 1042 54.84 -55.67 36.59
CA PHE A 1042 54.15 -56.70 35.81
C PHE A 1042 54.01 -56.28 34.34
N PRO A 1043 53.89 -57.21 33.38
CA PRO A 1043 53.57 -56.85 32.00
C PRO A 1043 52.20 -56.17 31.94
N TYR A 1044 52.14 -55.02 31.30
CA TYR A 1044 50.93 -54.22 31.21
C TYR A 1044 50.81 -53.60 29.83
N ASP A 1045 49.72 -53.91 29.14
CA ASP A 1045 49.31 -53.22 27.94
C ASP A 1045 48.09 -52.35 28.27
N PRO A 1046 48.21 -51.01 28.22
CA PRO A 1046 47.10 -50.11 28.54
C PRO A 1046 45.89 -50.27 27.60
N GLY A 1047 46.06 -50.88 26.41
CA GLY A 1047 44.99 -51.12 25.45
C GLY A 1047 44.13 -52.33 25.77
N ARG A 1048 44.53 -53.20 26.71
CA ARG A 1048 43.69 -54.30 27.23
C ARG A 1048 42.68 -53.76 28.24
N ASP A 1049 41.78 -52.93 27.75
CA ASP A 1049 40.91 -52.12 28.58
C ASP A 1049 39.68 -52.87 29.12
N ASP A 1050 39.51 -54.14 28.73
CA ASP A 1050 38.48 -55.06 29.23
C ASP A 1050 38.91 -55.84 30.48
N VAL A 1051 40.16 -55.67 30.92
CA VAL A 1051 40.65 -56.17 32.20
C VAL A 1051 41.20 -55.02 33.03
N THR A 1052 40.66 -54.87 34.22
CA THR A 1052 41.14 -53.92 35.20
C THR A 1052 42.24 -54.57 36.04
N CYS A 1053 43.41 -53.94 36.07
CA CYS A 1053 44.56 -54.30 36.89
C CYS A 1053 44.61 -53.40 38.12
N VAL A 1054 44.35 -53.97 39.31
CA VAL A 1054 44.49 -53.27 40.59
C VAL A 1054 45.69 -53.85 41.34
N VAL A 1055 46.68 -53.00 41.63
CA VAL A 1055 47.82 -53.38 42.47
C VAL A 1055 47.59 -52.89 43.88
N GLU A 1056 47.63 -53.82 44.83
CA GLU A 1056 47.40 -53.55 46.25
C GLU A 1056 48.60 -54.00 47.07
N ALA A 1057 48.91 -53.24 48.12
CA ALA A 1057 49.95 -53.52 49.09
C ALA A 1057 49.34 -53.67 50.49
N SER A 1058 49.77 -54.69 51.23
CA SER A 1058 49.36 -54.94 52.61
C SER A 1058 50.56 -55.20 53.50
N ALA A 1059 50.40 -54.93 54.80
CA ALA A 1059 51.35 -55.34 55.82
C ALA A 1059 51.23 -56.83 56.19
N THR A 1060 50.14 -57.50 55.79
CA THR A 1060 49.88 -58.92 56.10
C THR A 1060 49.42 -59.71 54.87
N LEU A 1061 49.72 -61.01 54.82
CA LEU A 1061 49.20 -61.91 53.78
C LEU A 1061 47.76 -62.37 54.01
N SER A 1062 47.31 -62.39 55.28
CA SER A 1062 46.05 -63.01 55.69
C SER A 1062 44.85 -62.06 55.66
N ASP A 1063 45.07 -60.74 55.78
CA ASP A 1063 44.04 -59.71 55.74
C ASP A 1063 44.42 -58.59 54.76
N TRP A 1064 43.50 -58.33 53.84
CA TRP A 1064 43.62 -57.34 52.77
C TRP A 1064 42.50 -56.28 52.83
N SER A 1065 41.65 -56.30 53.86
CA SER A 1065 40.55 -55.33 54.01
C SER A 1065 41.04 -53.89 54.17
N ALA A 1066 42.25 -53.70 54.69
CA ALA A 1066 42.95 -52.41 54.82
C ALA A 1066 44.11 -52.23 53.83
N ALA A 1067 44.08 -52.93 52.68
CA ALA A 1067 45.16 -52.85 51.70
C ALA A 1067 45.24 -51.44 51.07
N GLN A 1068 46.46 -50.98 50.86
CA GLN A 1068 46.75 -49.73 50.15
C GLN A 1068 46.74 -49.99 48.64
N ARG A 1069 45.92 -49.27 47.89
CA ARG A 1069 45.93 -49.29 46.43
C ARG A 1069 47.13 -48.52 45.89
N LEU A 1070 48.00 -49.17 45.13
CA LEU A 1070 49.16 -48.57 44.48
C LEU A 1070 48.89 -48.18 43.03
N PHE A 1071 47.95 -48.87 42.38
CA PHE A 1071 47.54 -48.59 41.00
C PHE A 1071 46.17 -49.20 40.74
N ASP A 1072 45.33 -48.49 40.01
CA ASP A 1072 44.08 -48.96 39.40
C ASP A 1072 44.03 -48.49 37.96
N SER A 1073 44.09 -49.42 37.00
CA SER A 1073 44.10 -49.10 35.57
C SER A 1073 42.85 -48.36 35.05
N ARG A 1074 41.79 -48.24 35.86
CA ARG A 1074 40.62 -47.42 35.55
C ARG A 1074 40.82 -45.95 35.91
N LEU A 1075 41.57 -45.69 36.98
CA LEU A 1075 41.61 -44.37 37.63
C LEU A 1075 42.98 -43.70 37.55
N ASP A 1076 44.04 -44.47 37.31
CA ASP A 1076 45.41 -43.98 37.39
C ASP A 1076 46.12 -44.05 36.02
N LEU A 1077 46.86 -42.99 35.67
CA LEU A 1077 47.78 -42.99 34.52
C LEU A 1077 49.04 -43.83 34.86
N PRO A 1078 49.53 -44.71 33.97
CA PRO A 1078 50.72 -45.50 34.24
C PRO A 1078 51.96 -44.60 34.33
N ALA A 1079 52.53 -44.49 35.53
CA ALA A 1079 53.65 -43.58 35.81
C ALA A 1079 54.94 -43.92 35.03
N ARG A 1080 55.19 -45.21 34.76
CA ARG A 1080 56.36 -45.67 33.98
C ARG A 1080 56.06 -47.01 33.32
N LEU A 1081 56.15 -47.04 31.99
CA LEU A 1081 56.13 -48.26 31.18
C LEU A 1081 57.50 -48.47 30.53
N ASP A 1082 58.14 -49.59 30.82
CA ASP A 1082 59.47 -49.94 30.30
C ASP A 1082 59.40 -51.30 29.60
N GLY A 1083 59.53 -51.32 28.27
CA GLY A 1083 59.43 -52.55 27.47
C GLY A 1083 58.12 -53.34 27.69
N GLY A 1084 57.01 -52.64 27.93
CA GLY A 1084 55.70 -53.24 28.23
C GLY A 1084 55.52 -53.72 29.68
N TRP A 1085 56.38 -53.29 30.60
CA TRP A 1085 56.24 -53.53 32.04
C TRP A 1085 55.84 -52.26 32.77
N LEU A 1086 54.75 -52.30 33.52
CA LEU A 1086 54.40 -51.24 34.46
C LEU A 1086 55.26 -51.40 35.72
N ILE A 1087 55.93 -50.32 36.11
CA ILE A 1087 56.79 -50.29 37.30
C ILE A 1087 56.16 -49.36 38.33
N LEU A 1088 55.82 -49.91 39.49
CA LEU A 1088 55.17 -49.21 40.60
C LEU A 1088 56.07 -49.19 41.82
N ARG A 1089 56.02 -48.08 42.56
CA ARG A 1089 56.71 -47.96 43.85
C ARG A 1089 55.71 -47.85 44.97
N ASP A 1090 56.03 -48.51 46.07
CA ASP A 1090 55.31 -48.34 47.32
C ASP A 1090 55.91 -47.15 48.08
N PRO A 1091 55.17 -46.05 48.27
CA PRO A 1091 55.69 -44.87 48.95
C PRO A 1091 55.82 -45.07 50.47
N VAL A 1092 55.31 -46.17 51.03
CA VAL A 1092 55.26 -46.36 52.47
C VAL A 1092 56.32 -47.37 52.93
N PRO A 1093 57.42 -46.90 53.56
CA PRO A 1093 58.49 -47.76 54.01
C PRO A 1093 58.01 -48.65 55.16
N ALA A 1094 58.20 -49.97 55.04
CA ALA A 1094 57.93 -50.93 56.10
C ALA A 1094 58.89 -52.13 56.02
N PRO A 1095 59.23 -52.76 57.16
CA PRO A 1095 60.14 -53.91 57.20
C PRO A 1095 59.57 -55.16 56.51
N GLN A 1096 58.25 -55.24 56.32
CA GLN A 1096 57.59 -56.30 55.59
C GLN A 1096 56.42 -55.72 54.79
N ARG A 1097 56.35 -56.08 53.51
CA ARG A 1097 55.32 -55.66 52.55
C ARG A 1097 54.92 -56.82 51.65
N PHE A 1098 53.62 -56.95 51.40
CA PHE A 1098 53.06 -57.93 50.49
C PHE A 1098 52.29 -57.23 49.39
N TYR A 1099 52.43 -57.70 48.15
CA TYR A 1099 51.80 -57.12 46.98
C TYR A 1099 50.92 -58.17 46.29
N ARG A 1100 49.75 -57.75 45.80
CA ARG A 1100 48.93 -58.57 44.89
C ARG A 1100 48.53 -57.75 43.67
N LEU A 1101 48.50 -58.43 42.52
CA LEU A 1101 47.81 -57.96 41.34
C LEU A 1101 46.44 -58.62 41.32
N ARG A 1102 45.40 -57.80 41.47
CA ARG A 1102 44.02 -58.23 41.34
C ARG A 1102 43.54 -57.89 39.94
N LEU A 1103 43.08 -58.92 39.22
CA LEU A 1103 42.49 -58.79 37.90
C LEU A 1103 40.97 -58.80 38.06
N GLU A 1104 40.31 -57.75 37.58
CA GLU A 1104 38.86 -57.69 37.44
C GLU A 1104 38.56 -57.72 35.94
N TRP A 1105 37.70 -58.62 35.48
CA TRP A 1105 37.32 -58.69 34.06
C TRP A 1105 35.99 -57.99 33.86
N ASP A 1106 35.97 -57.04 32.93
CA ASP A 1106 34.83 -56.18 32.61
C ASP A 1106 34.09 -56.67 31.35
N GLY A 1107 34.11 -57.99 31.11
CA GLY A 1107 33.41 -58.64 30.01
C GLY A 1107 31.92 -58.90 30.29
N PRO A 1108 31.13 -59.18 29.24
CA PRO A 1108 29.71 -59.49 29.35
C PRO A 1108 29.42 -60.84 30.04
#